data_AF-A0AAV6NVN9-F1
#
_entry.id   AF-A0AAV6NVN9-F1
#
_cell.length_a   1.000
_cell.length_b   1.000
_cell.length_c   1.000
_cell.angle_alpha   90.00
_cell.angle_beta   90.00
_cell.angle_gamma   90.00
#
_symmetry.space_group_name_H-M   'P 1'
#
loop_
_entity.id
_entity.type
_entity.pdbx_description
1 polymer ?
#
loop_
_entity_poly.entity_id
_entity_poly.type
_entity_poly.pdbx_seq_one_letter_code
_entity_poly.pdbx_strand_id
1 'polypeptide(L)'
;MTVFSGKQVFPLNFEAEVSQRLIEASHSGDLKSALDCISNPCVDVNFVGAVHLKNRKTELVLSDESASQVRVEYDEFKTDVTALFVAVHTGNVVLVKKLLGVGADVNQKLFRGFATTAAVREGHLEILEILLKAGASQPACEEALLESSCHGHARSAELLMGSDLVRPHIAVHALVTACCRGFVDVVDTLLKCGVDANATARVLLQSSKPSLHTNVNCTALVAAVVSRKISIVRFLLQAGSRIDISVRLGAWSWDMDTGEEFRVGAGLAEPYDVTWCAVEYFEGSGAILRMLLQHTSPNVLHYGRTLIHHAILCGNATAVDVLSKCGADVEFPVKATGNTEFRPLHMAARLGMSAVIKCLIDAGCDLNSKTDSGDTALMICAKHKYEECLKVLGAAGADFGLVNVAGHSVSSIAGSNQWSLGFQRTVADLIKSGKGPISSNMSVFCPLILAAQSGDTEALKILIGRGGYDLDYQDDHGFTAAMVAASNGHAEAFRLLVYAGADVRLSNKSGETAITLYQLHPNHDQFEQVMLEFALDMGSRNAAGFYALHCAARRGDLDAVKFLTNKSFDVNVVDGDGYTPLMLAARGGHGSVCKLLLSHGAHADIRSTRGETALSLARKNKQSEAEEVILDELARGLTLHGAHVKKHTRGGKGSPHGKELRMIGSMGMLRWGKSSRRNVVCRDVEVGSSPRFMKNRLKKGDGSEPGLFRIVTVKNKEVHFVCEGGSEMAELWVRGIKLVTKEAMKIGCI
;
A
#
# COMPACT_ATOMS: atom_id res chain seq x y z
N MET A 1 -89.61 53.82 15.37
CA MET A 1 -88.28 54.01 14.77
C MET A 1 -87.80 52.66 14.25
N THR A 2 -88.01 52.41 12.97
CA THR A 2 -87.54 51.21 12.27
C THR A 2 -86.37 51.63 11.39
N VAL A 3 -85.16 51.23 11.78
CA VAL A 3 -83.92 51.51 11.03
C VAL A 3 -83.69 50.35 10.07
N PHE A 4 -83.80 50.63 8.77
CA PHE A 4 -83.37 49.73 7.71
C PHE A 4 -81.83 49.62 7.74
N SER A 5 -81.28 48.43 7.97
CA SER A 5 -79.88 48.13 7.70
C SER A 5 -79.75 47.68 6.24
N GLY A 6 -79.25 48.59 5.40
CA GLY A 6 -78.92 48.31 4.01
C GLY A 6 -77.83 47.24 3.92
N LYS A 7 -78.08 46.20 3.13
CA LYS A 7 -77.05 45.26 2.67
C LYS A 7 -76.06 46.04 1.80
N GLN A 8 -74.79 46.06 2.23
CA GLN A 8 -73.66 46.44 1.39
C GLN A 8 -73.58 45.48 0.20
N VAL A 9 -73.93 45.96 -0.99
CA VAL A 9 -73.70 45.27 -2.26
C VAL A 9 -72.26 45.56 -2.66
N PHE A 10 -71.36 44.57 -2.55
CA PHE A 10 -70.07 44.62 -3.23
C PHE A 10 -70.34 44.69 -4.74
N PRO A 11 -69.65 45.53 -5.53
CA PRO A 11 -69.76 45.47 -6.97
C PRO A 11 -69.12 44.15 -7.43
N LEU A 12 -69.94 43.12 -7.60
CA LEU A 12 -69.59 41.93 -8.36
C LEU A 12 -69.31 42.41 -9.78
N ASN A 13 -68.04 42.35 -10.18
CA ASN A 13 -67.65 42.67 -11.53
C ASN A 13 -68.15 41.53 -12.43
N PHE A 14 -69.43 41.60 -12.81
CA PHE A 14 -70.17 40.53 -13.48
C PHE A 14 -69.45 40.03 -14.74
N GLU A 15 -68.80 40.94 -15.46
CA GLU A 15 -67.93 40.65 -16.61
C GLU A 15 -66.76 39.71 -16.24
N ALA A 16 -66.06 39.98 -15.12
CA ALA A 16 -64.96 39.14 -14.66
C ALA A 16 -65.46 37.76 -14.17
N GLU A 17 -66.65 37.69 -13.56
CA GLU A 17 -67.22 36.42 -13.10
C GLU A 17 -67.63 35.51 -14.27
N VAL A 18 -68.29 36.06 -15.29
CA VAL A 18 -68.68 35.30 -16.51
C VAL A 18 -67.43 34.87 -17.28
N SER A 19 -66.42 35.73 -17.37
CA SER A 19 -65.16 35.42 -18.07
C SER A 19 -64.33 34.38 -17.30
N GLN A 20 -64.30 34.42 -15.97
CA GLN A 20 -63.69 33.36 -15.15
C GLN A 20 -64.42 32.02 -15.32
N ARG A 21 -65.76 32.02 -15.35
CA ARG A 21 -66.55 30.79 -15.62
C ARG A 21 -66.26 30.18 -16.99
N LEU A 22 -65.98 31.00 -18.01
CA LEU A 22 -65.54 30.51 -19.32
C LEU A 22 -64.21 29.75 -19.21
N ILE A 23 -63.25 30.26 -18.44
CA ILE A 23 -61.95 29.59 -18.24
C ILE A 23 -62.15 28.28 -17.47
N GLU A 24 -62.98 28.28 -16.43
CA GLU A 24 -63.31 27.08 -15.63
C GLU A 24 -64.02 26.01 -16.47
N ALA A 25 -64.99 26.39 -17.31
CA ALA A 25 -65.66 25.50 -18.24
C ALA A 25 -64.71 24.96 -19.32
N SER A 26 -63.77 25.80 -19.79
CA SER A 26 -62.71 25.38 -20.72
C SER A 26 -61.75 24.37 -20.09
N HIS A 27 -61.47 24.53 -18.79
CA HIS A 27 -60.57 23.65 -18.04
C HIS A 27 -61.21 22.29 -17.73
N SER A 28 -62.50 22.28 -17.36
CA SER A 28 -63.24 21.04 -17.09
C SER A 28 -63.59 20.25 -18.36
N GLY A 29 -63.37 20.83 -19.54
CA GLY A 29 -63.73 20.24 -20.83
C GLY A 29 -65.23 20.28 -21.13
N ASP A 30 -66.01 21.04 -20.36
CA ASP A 30 -67.45 21.21 -20.59
C ASP A 30 -67.68 22.19 -21.76
N LEU A 31 -67.67 21.62 -22.96
CA LEU A 31 -67.89 22.36 -24.20
C LEU A 31 -69.23 23.10 -24.19
N LYS A 32 -70.29 22.54 -23.58
CA LYS A 32 -71.62 23.16 -23.61
C LYS A 32 -71.63 24.42 -22.75
N SER A 33 -71.16 24.33 -21.51
CA SER A 33 -71.05 25.47 -20.62
C SER A 33 -70.10 26.55 -21.17
N ALA A 34 -68.99 26.15 -21.81
CA ALA A 34 -68.07 27.09 -22.43
C ALA A 34 -68.74 27.85 -23.61
N LEU A 35 -69.50 27.17 -24.46
CA LEU A 35 -70.24 27.79 -25.56
C LEU A 35 -71.35 28.72 -25.06
N ASP A 36 -72.03 28.36 -23.97
CA ASP A 36 -73.04 29.20 -23.33
C ASP A 36 -72.42 30.49 -22.77
N CYS A 37 -71.23 30.40 -22.15
CA CYS A 37 -70.48 31.58 -21.70
C CYS A 37 -70.01 32.46 -22.87
N ILE A 38 -69.52 31.87 -23.97
CA ILE A 38 -69.11 32.62 -25.18
C ILE A 38 -70.28 33.40 -25.81
N SER A 39 -71.50 32.88 -25.67
CA SER A 39 -72.71 33.53 -26.21
C SER A 39 -73.16 34.75 -25.39
N ASN A 40 -72.57 34.98 -24.22
CA ASN A 40 -72.88 36.11 -23.35
C ASN A 40 -72.19 37.40 -23.86
N PRO A 41 -72.91 38.51 -24.13
CA PRO A 41 -72.30 39.75 -24.63
C PRO A 41 -71.26 40.38 -23.70
N CYS A 42 -71.32 40.06 -22.40
CA CYS A 42 -70.42 40.62 -21.38
C CYS A 42 -69.17 39.75 -21.15
N VAL A 43 -68.92 38.73 -21.97
CA VAL A 43 -67.74 37.87 -21.82
C VAL A 43 -66.52 38.50 -22.49
N ASP A 44 -65.44 38.65 -21.75
CA ASP A 44 -64.12 38.97 -22.30
C ASP A 44 -63.38 37.65 -22.56
N VAL A 45 -63.25 37.27 -23.83
CA VAL A 45 -62.56 36.04 -24.24
C VAL A 45 -61.05 36.07 -23.99
N ASN A 46 -60.48 37.26 -23.77
CA ASN A 46 -59.07 37.50 -23.48
C ASN A 46 -58.80 37.78 -21.99
N PHE A 47 -59.83 37.62 -21.17
CA PHE A 47 -59.72 37.72 -19.72
C PHE A 47 -58.67 36.73 -19.20
N VAL A 48 -57.82 37.23 -18.30
CA VAL A 48 -56.77 36.45 -17.65
C VAL A 48 -57.25 36.07 -16.27
N GLY A 49 -57.47 34.77 -16.06
CA GLY A 49 -58.00 34.22 -14.81
C GLY A 49 -57.15 33.09 -14.27
N ALA A 50 -57.24 32.83 -12.97
CA ALA A 50 -56.40 31.85 -12.30
C ALA A 50 -57.01 30.44 -12.37
N VAL A 51 -56.24 29.46 -12.82
CA VAL A 51 -56.62 28.03 -12.87
C VAL A 51 -55.47 27.14 -12.40
N HIS A 52 -55.80 25.97 -11.83
CA HIS A 52 -54.81 24.94 -11.54
C HIS A 52 -54.54 24.14 -12.81
N LEU A 53 -53.36 24.30 -13.40
CA LEU A 53 -53.00 23.58 -14.62
C LEU A 53 -51.97 22.51 -14.33
N LYS A 54 -52.19 21.33 -14.90
CA LYS A 54 -51.27 20.20 -14.92
C LYS A 54 -50.37 20.30 -16.13
N ASN A 55 -49.24 20.99 -15.99
CA ASN A 55 -48.33 21.22 -17.13
C ASN A 55 -47.32 20.09 -17.27
N ARG A 56 -47.14 19.64 -18.52
CA ARG A 56 -46.02 18.77 -18.87
C ARG A 56 -44.69 19.52 -18.73
N LYS A 57 -43.73 18.89 -18.05
CA LYS A 57 -42.39 19.42 -17.83
C LYS A 57 -41.36 18.37 -18.21
N THR A 58 -40.31 18.77 -18.90
CA THR A 58 -39.18 17.90 -19.25
C THR A 58 -37.97 18.27 -18.41
N GLU A 59 -37.52 17.33 -17.58
CA GLU A 59 -36.30 17.46 -16.79
C GLU A 59 -35.20 16.58 -17.37
N LEU A 60 -33.97 17.07 -17.29
CA LEU A 60 -32.80 16.34 -17.75
C LEU A 60 -32.20 15.59 -16.55
N VAL A 61 -32.36 14.27 -16.53
CA VAL A 61 -31.74 13.39 -15.54
C VAL A 61 -30.30 13.16 -15.97
N LEU A 62 -29.37 13.77 -15.23
CA LEU A 62 -27.94 13.62 -15.45
C LEU A 62 -27.48 12.26 -14.94
N SER A 63 -26.49 11.71 -15.62
CA SER A 63 -25.79 10.49 -15.23
C SER A 63 -24.30 10.67 -15.46
N ASP A 64 -23.50 9.90 -14.74
CA ASP A 64 -22.05 10.11 -14.70
C ASP A 64 -21.37 9.83 -16.04
N GLU A 65 -21.51 8.63 -16.57
CA GLU A 65 -20.85 8.20 -17.81
C GLU A 65 -21.85 7.74 -18.87
N SER A 66 -23.15 7.75 -18.58
CA SER A 66 -24.21 7.43 -19.54
C SER A 66 -24.90 8.67 -20.09
N ALA A 67 -25.58 8.50 -21.22
CA ALA A 67 -26.38 9.55 -21.84
C ALA A 67 -27.38 10.16 -20.86
N SER A 68 -27.42 11.49 -20.77
CA SER A 68 -28.46 12.19 -19.99
C SER A 68 -29.84 11.75 -20.46
N GLN A 69 -30.79 11.54 -19.57
CA GLN A 69 -32.14 11.10 -19.95
C GLN A 69 -33.13 12.25 -19.81
N VAL A 70 -34.14 12.28 -20.68
CA VAL A 70 -35.24 13.24 -20.53
C VAL A 70 -36.36 12.55 -19.79
N ARG A 71 -36.67 13.03 -18.59
CA ARG A 71 -37.82 12.59 -17.80
C ARG A 71 -38.96 13.57 -18.01
N VAL A 72 -40.15 13.03 -18.31
CA VAL A 72 -41.37 13.82 -18.40
C VAL A 72 -42.08 13.74 -17.05
N GLU A 73 -42.29 14.89 -16.43
CA GLU A 73 -43.06 15.05 -15.20
C GLU A 73 -44.24 15.98 -15.45
N TYR A 74 -45.20 15.98 -14.53
CA TYR A 74 -46.35 16.87 -14.57
C TYR A 74 -46.42 17.68 -13.29
N ASP A 75 -46.35 19.00 -13.42
CA ASP A 75 -46.45 19.93 -12.29
C ASP A 75 -47.85 20.55 -12.29
N GLU A 76 -48.58 20.36 -11.19
CA GLU A 76 -49.86 21.04 -10.92
C GLU A 76 -49.60 22.31 -10.11
N PHE A 77 -49.94 23.47 -10.68
CA PHE A 77 -49.83 24.74 -9.97
C PHE A 77 -50.89 25.73 -10.44
N LYS A 78 -51.21 26.69 -9.56
CA LYS A 78 -52.12 27.78 -9.86
C LYS A 78 -51.41 28.82 -10.74
N THR A 79 -51.99 29.14 -11.88
CA THR A 79 -51.44 30.11 -12.83
C THR A 79 -52.54 30.89 -13.54
N ASP A 80 -52.20 32.11 -13.92
CA ASP A 80 -53.07 33.00 -14.67
C ASP A 80 -53.01 32.66 -16.17
N VAL A 81 -54.17 32.37 -16.76
CA VAL A 81 -54.32 31.90 -18.15
C VAL A 81 -55.60 32.42 -18.78
N THR A 82 -55.66 32.39 -20.11
CA THR A 82 -56.86 32.73 -20.89
C THR A 82 -57.65 31.47 -21.26
N ALA A 83 -58.93 31.65 -21.63
CA ALA A 83 -59.76 30.55 -22.12
C ALA A 83 -59.15 29.84 -23.34
N LEU A 84 -58.51 30.60 -24.24
CA LEU A 84 -57.81 30.06 -25.40
C LEU A 84 -56.62 29.19 -24.97
N PHE A 85 -55.77 29.67 -24.06
CA PHE A 85 -54.63 28.90 -23.58
C PHE A 85 -55.04 27.58 -22.95
N VAL A 86 -56.11 27.59 -22.15
CA VAL A 86 -56.66 26.37 -21.52
C VAL A 86 -57.26 25.42 -22.55
N ALA A 87 -58.04 25.92 -23.51
CA ALA A 87 -58.61 25.11 -24.58
C ALA A 87 -57.54 24.45 -25.46
N VAL A 88 -56.42 25.16 -25.70
CA VAL A 88 -55.26 24.63 -26.40
C VAL A 88 -54.56 23.57 -25.57
N HIS A 89 -54.30 23.83 -24.28
CA HIS A 89 -53.66 22.88 -23.38
C HIS A 89 -54.44 21.56 -23.25
N THR A 90 -55.77 21.62 -23.16
CA THR A 90 -56.64 20.43 -23.10
C THR A 90 -56.82 19.71 -24.43
N GLY A 91 -56.40 20.32 -25.55
CA GLY A 91 -56.56 19.72 -26.87
C GLY A 91 -57.96 19.87 -27.48
N ASN A 92 -58.78 20.82 -27.01
CA ASN A 92 -60.15 20.99 -27.49
C ASN A 92 -60.20 21.82 -28.78
N VAL A 93 -60.00 21.15 -29.92
CA VAL A 93 -59.99 21.77 -31.26
C VAL A 93 -61.26 22.58 -31.55
N VAL A 94 -62.44 22.09 -31.14
CA VAL A 94 -63.73 22.75 -31.41
C VAL A 94 -63.81 24.08 -30.68
N LEU A 95 -63.45 24.07 -29.39
CA LEU A 95 -63.45 25.26 -28.56
C LEU A 95 -62.41 26.27 -29.02
N VAL A 96 -61.21 25.83 -29.43
CA VAL A 96 -60.18 26.71 -30.01
C VAL A 96 -60.70 27.43 -31.25
N LYS A 97 -61.27 26.70 -32.22
CA LYS A 97 -61.84 27.31 -33.44
C LYS A 97 -62.92 28.34 -33.10
N LYS A 98 -63.76 28.05 -32.10
CA LYS A 98 -64.82 28.97 -31.68
C LYS A 98 -64.28 30.23 -31.00
N LEU A 99 -63.34 30.09 -30.06
CA LEU A 99 -62.72 31.20 -29.36
C LEU A 99 -62.00 32.15 -30.33
N LEU A 100 -61.24 31.61 -31.29
CA LEU A 100 -60.61 32.42 -32.34
C LEU A 100 -61.64 33.15 -33.21
N GLY A 101 -62.75 32.51 -33.53
CA GLY A 101 -63.85 33.13 -34.28
C GLY A 101 -64.54 34.29 -33.56
N VAL A 102 -64.41 34.38 -32.22
CA VAL A 102 -64.96 35.48 -31.39
C VAL A 102 -63.91 36.55 -31.09
N GLY A 103 -62.65 36.38 -31.55
CA GLY A 103 -61.59 37.37 -31.39
C GLY A 103 -60.64 37.10 -30.22
N ALA A 104 -60.46 35.84 -29.83
CA ALA A 104 -59.42 35.46 -28.87
C ALA A 104 -58.02 35.76 -29.43
N ASP A 105 -57.15 36.38 -28.62
CA ASP A 105 -55.80 36.78 -28.99
C ASP A 105 -54.83 35.59 -28.88
N VAL A 106 -54.31 35.16 -30.03
CA VAL A 106 -53.28 34.10 -30.15
C VAL A 106 -51.95 34.52 -29.52
N ASN A 107 -51.68 35.83 -29.48
CA ASN A 107 -50.39 36.41 -29.14
C ASN A 107 -50.31 36.95 -27.71
N GLN A 108 -51.30 36.66 -26.87
CA GLN A 108 -51.26 37.02 -25.47
C GLN A 108 -50.21 36.16 -24.73
N LYS A 109 -49.13 36.80 -24.28
CA LYS A 109 -48.05 36.15 -23.54
C LYS A 109 -48.43 35.93 -22.08
N LEU A 110 -48.43 34.68 -21.65
CA LEU A 110 -48.71 34.25 -20.29
C LEU A 110 -47.43 33.71 -19.62
N PHE A 111 -47.50 33.35 -18.34
CA PHE A 111 -46.35 32.89 -17.57
C PHE A 111 -45.63 31.68 -18.21
N ARG A 112 -46.37 30.76 -18.83
CA ARG A 112 -45.84 29.57 -19.52
C ARG A 112 -45.70 29.74 -21.05
N GLY A 113 -45.72 30.99 -21.52
CA GLY A 113 -45.57 31.35 -22.93
C GLY A 113 -46.91 31.68 -23.60
N PHE A 114 -47.00 31.38 -24.89
CA PHE A 114 -48.14 31.67 -25.75
C PHE A 114 -49.07 30.46 -25.91
N ALA A 115 -50.23 30.65 -26.54
CA ALA A 115 -51.07 29.52 -26.96
C ALA A 115 -50.31 28.52 -27.84
N THR A 116 -49.42 29.01 -28.73
CA THR A 116 -48.57 28.16 -29.57
C THR A 116 -47.59 27.30 -28.77
N THR A 117 -47.02 27.83 -27.68
CA THR A 117 -46.09 27.06 -26.82
C THR A 117 -46.84 25.95 -26.07
N ALA A 118 -48.07 26.21 -25.62
CA ALA A 118 -48.93 25.20 -25.02
C ALA A 118 -49.31 24.09 -26.02
N ALA A 119 -49.66 24.46 -27.26
CA ALA A 119 -49.97 23.48 -28.31
C ALA A 119 -48.79 22.54 -28.57
N VAL A 120 -47.57 23.10 -28.66
CA VAL A 120 -46.35 22.31 -28.88
C VAL A 120 -46.05 21.43 -27.67
N ARG A 121 -46.07 21.97 -26.45
CA ARG A 121 -45.76 21.24 -25.21
C ARG A 121 -46.60 19.97 -25.05
N GLU A 122 -47.90 20.09 -25.33
CA GLU A 122 -48.86 18.98 -25.22
C GLU A 122 -48.94 18.12 -26.50
N GLY A 123 -48.26 18.51 -27.57
CA GLY A 123 -48.19 17.74 -28.82
C GLY A 123 -49.41 17.87 -29.75
N HIS A 124 -50.21 18.94 -29.59
CA HIS A 124 -51.42 19.18 -30.37
C HIS A 124 -51.13 19.83 -31.73
N LEU A 125 -50.72 19.01 -32.70
CA LEU A 125 -50.29 19.47 -34.03
C LEU A 125 -51.39 20.21 -34.82
N GLU A 126 -52.63 19.68 -34.83
CA GLU A 126 -53.75 20.33 -35.55
C GLU A 126 -54.05 21.73 -34.96
N ILE A 127 -53.98 21.84 -33.63
CA ILE A 127 -54.20 23.12 -32.94
C ILE A 127 -53.11 24.11 -33.28
N LEU A 128 -51.84 23.67 -33.32
CA LEU A 128 -50.73 24.52 -33.73
C LEU A 128 -50.94 25.09 -35.14
N GLU A 129 -51.37 24.26 -36.10
CA GLU A 129 -51.65 24.71 -37.47
C GLU A 129 -52.77 25.76 -37.52
N ILE A 130 -53.82 25.59 -36.72
CA ILE A 130 -54.91 26.55 -36.58
C ILE A 130 -54.40 27.88 -36.02
N LEU A 131 -53.56 27.84 -34.97
CA LEU A 131 -53.01 29.04 -34.34
C LEU A 131 -52.06 29.80 -35.29
N LEU A 132 -51.25 29.09 -36.08
CA LEU A 132 -50.39 29.71 -37.10
C LEU A 132 -51.24 30.44 -38.16
N LYS A 133 -52.30 29.79 -38.66
CA LYS A 133 -53.24 30.41 -39.62
C LYS A 133 -54.00 31.60 -39.03
N ALA A 134 -54.20 31.61 -37.71
CA ALA A 134 -54.87 32.69 -36.99
C ALA A 134 -53.95 33.89 -36.68
N GLY A 135 -52.71 33.91 -37.19
CA GLY A 135 -51.81 35.07 -37.07
C GLY A 135 -50.89 35.02 -35.86
N ALA A 136 -50.31 33.85 -35.55
CA ALA A 136 -49.27 33.73 -34.54
C ALA A 136 -48.07 34.65 -34.88
N SER A 137 -47.60 35.38 -33.88
CA SER A 137 -46.50 36.32 -33.99
C SER A 137 -45.14 35.62 -34.02
N GLN A 138 -44.12 36.34 -34.47
CA GLN A 138 -42.74 35.87 -34.46
C GLN A 138 -42.26 35.37 -33.08
N PRO A 139 -42.41 36.12 -31.96
CA PRO A 139 -42.02 35.63 -30.63
C PRO A 139 -42.76 34.35 -30.21
N ALA A 140 -44.03 34.23 -30.59
CA ALA A 140 -44.85 33.05 -30.29
C ALA A 140 -44.36 31.81 -31.05
N CYS A 141 -43.89 31.97 -32.30
CA CYS A 141 -43.32 30.90 -33.08
C CYS A 141 -41.91 30.51 -32.61
N GLU A 142 -41.08 31.50 -32.26
CA GLU A 142 -39.72 31.30 -31.74
C GLU A 142 -39.72 30.54 -30.40
N GLU A 143 -40.54 30.94 -29.43
CA GLU A 143 -40.67 30.21 -28.16
C GLU A 143 -41.28 28.81 -28.35
N ALA A 144 -42.24 28.66 -29.27
CA ALA A 144 -42.84 27.37 -29.58
C ALA A 144 -41.82 26.41 -30.23
N LEU A 145 -40.88 26.93 -31.03
CA LEU A 145 -39.82 26.12 -31.62
C LEU A 145 -38.87 25.58 -30.55
N LEU A 146 -38.48 26.42 -29.60
CA LEU A 146 -37.67 25.98 -28.45
C LEU A 146 -38.40 24.90 -27.64
N GLU A 147 -39.71 25.06 -27.43
CA GLU A 147 -40.54 24.08 -26.73
C GLU A 147 -40.58 22.72 -27.47
N SER A 148 -40.59 22.75 -28.80
CA SER A 148 -40.57 21.53 -29.64
C SER A 148 -39.28 20.74 -29.44
N SER A 149 -38.14 21.44 -29.33
CA SER A 149 -36.84 20.86 -29.02
C SER A 149 -36.71 20.39 -27.57
N CYS A 150 -37.51 20.93 -26.66
CA CYS A 150 -37.57 20.46 -25.26
C CYS A 150 -38.38 19.17 -25.11
N HIS A 151 -39.39 18.95 -25.95
CA HIS A 151 -40.34 17.83 -25.83
C HIS A 151 -40.24 16.76 -26.92
N GLY A 152 -39.41 16.97 -27.95
CA GLY A 152 -39.18 16.00 -29.02
C GLY A 152 -40.25 16.01 -30.12
N HIS A 153 -40.89 17.14 -30.37
CA HIS A 153 -41.99 17.24 -31.35
C HIS A 153 -41.52 17.67 -32.73
N ALA A 154 -40.93 16.75 -33.49
CA ALA A 154 -40.33 17.02 -34.80
C ALA A 154 -41.30 17.65 -35.82
N ARG A 155 -42.53 17.14 -35.92
CA ARG A 155 -43.56 17.70 -36.83
C ARG A 155 -43.94 19.14 -36.49
N SER A 156 -43.96 19.48 -35.19
CA SER A 156 -44.21 20.86 -34.77
C SER A 156 -43.06 21.77 -35.15
N ALA A 157 -41.81 21.29 -35.02
CA ALA A 157 -40.63 22.02 -35.47
C ALA A 157 -40.66 22.28 -36.98
N GLU A 158 -41.06 21.29 -37.78
CA GLU A 158 -41.21 21.41 -39.24
C GLU A 158 -42.22 22.50 -39.61
N LEU A 159 -43.42 22.48 -39.01
CA LEU A 159 -44.44 23.50 -39.26
C LEU A 159 -43.98 24.91 -38.88
N LEU A 160 -43.27 25.03 -37.75
CA LEU A 160 -42.77 26.32 -37.27
C LEU A 160 -41.65 26.88 -38.15
N MET A 161 -40.72 26.04 -38.59
CA MET A 161 -39.67 26.44 -39.52
C MET A 161 -40.24 26.84 -40.89
N GLY A 162 -41.34 26.22 -41.33
CA GLY A 162 -42.04 26.58 -42.58
C GLY A 162 -42.86 27.88 -42.52
N SER A 163 -42.96 28.54 -41.36
CA SER A 163 -43.69 29.80 -41.20
C SER A 163 -42.90 31.05 -41.61
N ASP A 164 -41.59 30.91 -41.87
CA ASP A 164 -40.62 32.00 -42.13
C ASP A 164 -40.53 33.07 -41.01
N LEU A 165 -41.14 32.83 -39.84
CA LEU A 165 -41.12 33.75 -38.71
C LEU A 165 -39.93 33.54 -37.75
N VAL A 166 -39.18 32.45 -37.91
CA VAL A 166 -38.10 32.05 -36.98
C VAL A 166 -36.76 32.65 -37.42
N ARG A 167 -36.11 33.40 -36.53
CA ARG A 167 -34.75 33.90 -36.80
C ARG A 167 -33.70 32.78 -36.76
N PRO A 168 -32.65 32.83 -37.61
CA PRO A 168 -31.62 31.79 -37.68
C PRO A 168 -30.98 31.45 -36.34
N HIS A 169 -30.65 32.44 -35.51
CA HIS A 169 -30.02 32.21 -34.20
C HIS A 169 -30.93 31.46 -33.21
N ILE A 170 -32.25 31.61 -33.30
CA ILE A 170 -33.21 30.84 -32.50
C ILE A 170 -33.30 29.41 -33.02
N ALA A 171 -33.30 29.22 -34.34
CA ALA A 171 -33.28 27.88 -34.93
C ALA A 171 -32.00 27.10 -34.53
N VAL A 172 -30.84 27.78 -34.50
CA VAL A 172 -29.59 27.19 -33.97
C VAL A 172 -29.72 26.87 -32.48
N HIS A 173 -30.32 27.76 -31.67
CA HIS A 173 -30.58 27.46 -30.25
C HIS A 173 -31.51 26.25 -30.07
N ALA A 174 -32.55 26.12 -30.90
CA ALA A 174 -33.45 24.98 -30.93
C ALA A 174 -32.70 23.69 -31.29
N LEU A 175 -31.80 23.74 -32.28
CA LEU A 175 -30.96 22.62 -32.71
C LEU A 175 -30.05 22.15 -31.57
N VAL A 176 -29.31 23.06 -30.93
CA VAL A 176 -28.42 22.74 -29.81
C VAL A 176 -29.21 22.15 -28.64
N THR A 177 -30.39 22.71 -28.35
CA THR A 177 -31.29 22.22 -27.29
C THR A 177 -31.78 20.79 -27.55
N ALA A 178 -32.17 20.48 -28.79
CA ALA A 178 -32.58 19.13 -29.20
C ALA A 178 -31.41 18.15 -29.13
N CYS A 179 -30.20 18.60 -29.47
CA CYS A 179 -28.97 17.81 -29.36
C CYS A 179 -28.65 17.45 -27.90
N CYS A 180 -28.75 18.39 -26.95
CA CYS A 180 -28.57 18.10 -25.52
C CYS A 180 -29.55 17.03 -25.01
N ARG A 181 -30.78 17.05 -25.52
CA ARG A 181 -31.87 16.17 -25.08
C ARG A 181 -31.90 14.83 -25.81
N GLY A 182 -31.25 14.72 -26.96
CA GLY A 182 -31.15 13.48 -27.72
C GLY A 182 -32.32 13.19 -28.64
N PHE A 183 -33.08 14.22 -29.06
CA PHE A 183 -34.20 14.05 -29.98
C PHE A 183 -33.72 14.05 -31.43
N VAL A 184 -33.34 12.86 -31.92
CA VAL A 184 -32.77 12.68 -33.27
C VAL A 184 -33.72 13.20 -34.35
N ASP A 185 -35.02 12.91 -34.24
CA ASP A 185 -36.01 13.33 -35.24
C ASP A 185 -36.12 14.85 -35.35
N VAL A 186 -36.09 15.57 -34.22
CA VAL A 186 -36.11 17.05 -34.22
C VAL A 186 -34.83 17.60 -34.85
N VAL A 187 -33.68 17.00 -34.52
CA VAL A 187 -32.38 17.40 -35.10
C VAL A 187 -32.38 17.18 -36.61
N ASP A 188 -32.85 16.03 -37.10
CA ASP A 188 -32.99 15.74 -38.53
C ASP A 188 -33.90 16.75 -39.24
N THR A 189 -35.08 17.03 -38.68
CA THR A 189 -35.99 18.06 -39.21
C THR A 189 -35.32 19.42 -39.29
N LEU A 190 -34.67 19.89 -38.23
CA LEU A 190 -34.03 21.22 -38.21
C LEU A 190 -32.89 21.33 -39.22
N LEU A 191 -32.07 20.28 -39.38
CA LEU A 191 -31.02 20.28 -40.40
C LEU A 191 -31.60 20.28 -41.82
N LYS A 192 -32.68 19.53 -42.08
CA LYS A 192 -33.39 19.56 -43.36
C LYS A 192 -34.01 20.92 -43.66
N CYS A 193 -34.43 21.67 -42.64
CA CYS A 193 -34.87 23.05 -42.75
C CYS A 193 -33.71 24.07 -42.94
N GLY A 194 -32.46 23.61 -43.09
CA GLY A 194 -31.32 24.47 -43.41
C GLY A 194 -30.65 25.15 -42.21
N VAL A 195 -30.88 24.65 -40.98
CA VAL A 195 -30.19 25.18 -39.79
C VAL A 195 -28.71 24.78 -39.83
N ASP A 196 -27.82 25.76 -39.65
CA ASP A 196 -26.37 25.52 -39.61
C ASP A 196 -25.95 24.76 -38.34
N ALA A 197 -25.46 23.53 -38.52
CA ALA A 197 -24.98 22.67 -37.44
C ALA A 197 -23.70 23.19 -36.75
N ASN A 198 -22.94 24.05 -37.44
CA ASN A 198 -21.67 24.58 -36.96
C ASN A 198 -21.80 25.95 -36.27
N ALA A 199 -22.99 26.56 -36.36
CA ALA A 199 -23.27 27.80 -35.65
C ALA A 199 -23.31 27.56 -34.14
N THR A 200 -22.89 28.57 -33.38
CA THR A 200 -22.88 28.51 -31.92
C THR A 200 -24.14 29.13 -31.34
N ALA A 201 -24.74 28.49 -30.34
CA ALA A 201 -25.77 29.09 -29.50
C ALA A 201 -25.33 29.13 -28.05
N ARG A 202 -25.76 30.17 -27.33
CA ARG A 202 -25.59 30.25 -25.89
C ARG A 202 -26.66 29.42 -25.20
N VAL A 203 -26.28 28.28 -24.63
CA VAL A 203 -27.19 27.35 -23.94
C VAL A 203 -26.65 27.00 -22.56
N LEU A 204 -27.57 26.64 -21.66
CA LEU A 204 -27.22 26.07 -20.37
C LEU A 204 -26.80 24.60 -20.58
N LEU A 205 -25.49 24.33 -20.51
CA LEU A 205 -24.98 22.96 -20.53
C LEU A 205 -24.91 22.41 -19.11
N GLN A 206 -25.26 21.13 -19.00
CA GLN A 206 -25.34 20.43 -17.73
C GLN A 206 -24.66 19.06 -17.84
N SER A 207 -23.81 18.73 -16.87
CA SER A 207 -23.17 17.42 -16.71
C SER A 207 -22.91 17.15 -15.24
N SER A 208 -23.04 15.90 -14.79
CA SER A 208 -22.68 15.51 -13.42
C SER A 208 -21.16 15.33 -13.25
N LYS A 209 -20.46 14.80 -14.28
CA LYS A 209 -19.03 14.46 -14.20
C LYS A 209 -18.26 14.80 -15.50
N PRO A 210 -17.38 15.82 -15.51
CA PRO A 210 -17.24 16.82 -14.46
C PRO A 210 -18.55 17.62 -14.28
N SER A 211 -18.73 18.17 -13.08
CA SER A 211 -19.86 19.04 -12.76
C SER A 211 -19.81 20.27 -13.64
N LEU A 212 -20.80 20.43 -14.50
CA LEU A 212 -20.99 21.59 -15.35
C LEU A 212 -22.41 22.10 -15.17
N HIS A 213 -22.56 23.40 -14.93
CA HIS A 213 -23.86 24.08 -14.90
C HIS A 213 -23.67 25.54 -15.32
N THR A 214 -23.37 25.77 -16.60
CA THR A 214 -22.94 27.09 -17.08
C THR A 214 -23.57 27.43 -18.43
N ASN A 215 -23.85 28.72 -18.60
CA ASN A 215 -24.34 29.28 -19.87
C ASN A 215 -23.15 29.60 -20.77
N VAL A 216 -22.92 28.74 -21.76
CA VAL A 216 -21.75 28.76 -22.64
C VAL A 216 -22.18 28.77 -24.10
N ASN A 217 -21.35 29.38 -24.95
CA ASN A 217 -21.51 29.28 -26.39
C ASN A 217 -20.96 27.92 -26.85
N CYS A 218 -21.81 27.10 -27.46
CA CYS A 218 -21.38 25.82 -28.02
C CYS A 218 -22.11 25.50 -29.32
N THR A 219 -21.52 24.61 -30.11
CA THR A 219 -22.15 24.04 -31.31
C THR A 219 -23.03 22.85 -30.94
N ALA A 220 -23.84 22.40 -31.89
CA ALA A 220 -24.67 21.20 -31.75
C ALA A 220 -23.84 19.96 -31.37
N LEU A 221 -22.65 19.82 -31.99
CA LEU A 221 -21.75 18.69 -31.73
C LEU A 221 -21.21 18.70 -30.29
N VAL A 222 -20.74 19.84 -29.80
CA VAL A 222 -20.22 19.97 -28.43
C VAL A 222 -21.32 19.69 -27.40
N ALA A 223 -22.51 20.23 -27.61
CA ALA A 223 -23.67 19.96 -26.76
C ALA A 223 -24.04 18.47 -26.70
N ALA A 224 -24.02 17.78 -27.84
CA ALA A 224 -24.27 16.35 -27.93
C ALA A 224 -23.20 15.51 -27.22
N VAL A 225 -21.92 15.93 -27.29
CA VAL A 225 -20.80 15.27 -26.59
C VAL A 225 -20.94 15.42 -25.08
N VAL A 226 -21.14 16.65 -24.57
CA VAL A 226 -21.32 16.92 -23.13
C VAL A 226 -22.50 16.16 -22.55
N SER A 227 -23.58 16.03 -23.33
CA SER A 227 -24.78 15.29 -22.95
C SER A 227 -24.70 13.78 -23.25
N ARG A 228 -23.55 13.30 -23.74
CA ARG A 228 -23.23 11.90 -24.06
C ARG A 228 -24.22 11.23 -25.03
N LYS A 229 -24.70 11.97 -26.03
CA LYS A 229 -25.71 11.52 -27.00
C LYS A 229 -25.09 10.86 -28.21
N ILE A 230 -24.78 9.56 -28.09
CA ILE A 230 -24.13 8.76 -29.15
C ILE A 230 -24.85 8.90 -30.51
N SER A 231 -26.17 8.72 -30.54
CA SER A 231 -26.95 8.77 -31.78
C SER A 231 -26.91 10.13 -32.46
N ILE A 232 -26.93 11.22 -31.68
CA ILE A 232 -26.85 12.59 -32.19
C ILE A 232 -25.46 12.87 -32.72
N VAL A 233 -24.40 12.50 -31.99
CA VAL A 233 -23.01 12.69 -32.46
C VAL A 233 -22.80 11.97 -33.78
N ARG A 234 -23.23 10.70 -33.89
CA ARG A 234 -23.15 9.94 -35.15
C ARG A 234 -23.86 10.67 -36.30
N PHE A 235 -25.09 11.12 -36.05
CA PHE A 235 -25.89 11.81 -37.04
C PHE A 235 -25.26 13.13 -37.50
N LEU A 236 -24.77 13.95 -36.55
CA LEU A 236 -24.10 15.22 -36.85
C LEU A 236 -22.81 15.03 -37.66
N LEU A 237 -22.01 14.01 -37.35
CA LEU A 237 -20.81 13.69 -38.12
C LEU A 237 -21.16 13.23 -39.55
N GLN A 238 -22.19 12.39 -39.72
CA GLN A 238 -22.69 11.99 -41.04
C GLN A 238 -23.25 13.16 -41.84
N ALA A 239 -23.82 14.16 -41.17
CA ALA A 239 -24.28 15.41 -41.77
C ALA A 239 -23.15 16.39 -42.13
N GLY A 240 -21.88 16.04 -41.89
CA GLY A 240 -20.73 16.89 -42.23
C GLY A 240 -20.45 18.01 -41.23
N SER A 241 -20.87 17.85 -39.96
CA SER A 241 -20.50 18.81 -38.91
C SER A 241 -18.99 18.86 -38.75
N ARG A 242 -18.45 20.08 -38.56
CA ARG A 242 -17.03 20.31 -38.35
C ARG A 242 -16.58 19.71 -37.03
N ILE A 243 -15.34 19.24 -37.00
CA ILE A 243 -14.69 18.69 -35.81
C ILE A 243 -13.58 19.60 -35.27
N ASP A 244 -13.10 20.54 -36.09
CA ASP A 244 -12.10 21.57 -35.75
C ASP A 244 -12.74 22.72 -34.97
N ILE A 245 -13.55 22.38 -33.95
CA ILE A 245 -14.31 23.32 -33.15
C ILE A 245 -13.52 23.65 -31.89
N SER A 246 -13.37 24.95 -31.63
CA SER A 246 -12.77 25.50 -30.43
C SER A 246 -13.76 25.44 -29.24
N VAL A 247 -13.57 24.46 -28.36
CA VAL A 247 -14.38 24.24 -27.15
C VAL A 247 -13.85 25.06 -25.98
N ARG A 248 -14.75 25.73 -25.23
CA ARG A 248 -14.40 26.58 -24.07
C ARG A 248 -15.22 26.21 -22.82
N LEU A 249 -15.19 24.94 -22.43
CA LEU A 249 -15.98 24.43 -21.30
C LEU A 249 -15.21 24.39 -19.97
N GLY A 250 -13.88 24.52 -20.02
CA GLY A 250 -12.98 24.75 -18.90
C GLY A 250 -13.02 23.71 -17.79
N ALA A 251 -12.01 22.83 -17.77
CA ALA A 251 -11.76 21.93 -16.64
C ALA A 251 -10.27 21.73 -16.31
N TRP A 252 -9.35 22.05 -17.21
CA TRP A 252 -7.93 21.85 -17.00
C TRP A 252 -7.14 22.95 -17.68
N SER A 253 -6.25 23.60 -16.95
CA SER A 253 -5.21 24.46 -17.48
C SER A 253 -3.84 23.85 -17.17
N TRP A 254 -2.87 24.23 -17.99
CA TRP A 254 -1.49 23.79 -17.88
C TRP A 254 -0.62 25.03 -17.86
N ASP A 255 0.22 25.18 -16.83
CA ASP A 255 1.24 26.20 -16.83
C ASP A 255 2.52 25.68 -17.50
N MET A 256 2.88 26.28 -18.63
CA MET A 256 4.05 25.87 -19.41
C MET A 256 5.35 26.11 -18.65
N ASP A 257 5.40 27.14 -17.81
CA ASP A 257 6.64 27.57 -17.15
C ASP A 257 6.99 26.69 -15.95
N THR A 258 6.00 26.33 -15.12
CA THR A 258 6.20 25.45 -13.97
C THR A 258 6.00 23.97 -14.29
N GLY A 259 5.31 23.66 -15.38
CA GLY A 259 4.85 22.31 -15.67
C GLY A 259 3.77 21.81 -14.70
N GLU A 260 3.11 22.74 -13.99
CA GLU A 260 2.01 22.43 -13.08
C GLU A 260 0.66 22.37 -13.78
N GLU A 261 -0.18 21.46 -13.29
CA GLU A 261 -1.51 21.18 -13.79
C GLU A 261 -2.54 21.55 -12.75
N PHE A 262 -3.55 22.33 -13.14
CA PHE A 262 -4.63 22.66 -12.22
C PHE A 262 -5.98 22.73 -12.93
N ARG A 263 -7.02 22.34 -12.20
CA ARG A 263 -8.39 22.47 -12.65
C ARG A 263 -8.78 23.95 -12.61
N VAL A 264 -9.28 24.46 -13.72
CA VAL A 264 -9.82 25.81 -13.84
C VAL A 264 -11.31 25.76 -14.08
N GLY A 265 -12.00 26.84 -13.72
CA GLY A 265 -13.44 26.98 -13.95
C GLY A 265 -13.79 27.06 -15.45
N ALA A 266 -15.07 26.87 -15.74
CA ALA A 266 -15.59 26.94 -17.11
C ALA A 266 -15.27 28.29 -17.77
N GLY A 267 -14.73 28.25 -18.99
CA GLY A 267 -14.34 29.45 -19.75
C GLY A 267 -13.01 30.10 -19.32
N LEU A 268 -12.34 29.58 -18.30
CA LEU A 268 -10.99 30.01 -17.89
C LEU A 268 -9.87 29.17 -18.50
N ALA A 269 -10.19 27.96 -18.99
CA ALA A 269 -9.22 27.15 -19.71
C ALA A 269 -9.03 27.68 -21.13
N GLU A 270 -7.85 27.45 -21.66
CA GLU A 270 -7.56 27.65 -23.06
C GLU A 270 -8.48 26.79 -23.94
N PRO A 271 -8.87 27.27 -25.14
CA PRO A 271 -9.76 26.52 -25.99
C PRO A 271 -9.12 25.26 -26.57
N TYR A 272 -9.89 24.16 -26.65
CA TYR A 272 -9.40 22.84 -27.10
C TYR A 272 -10.35 22.18 -28.11
N ASP A 273 -9.87 21.15 -28.81
CA ASP A 273 -10.68 20.44 -29.81
C ASP A 273 -11.78 19.59 -29.17
N VAL A 274 -12.82 19.28 -29.94
CA VAL A 274 -13.96 18.45 -29.49
C VAL A 274 -13.55 17.04 -29.04
N THR A 275 -12.42 16.50 -29.50
CA THR A 275 -11.86 15.23 -29.04
C THR A 275 -11.45 15.29 -27.57
N TRP A 276 -10.88 16.40 -27.11
CA TRP A 276 -10.54 16.63 -25.71
C TRP A 276 -11.81 16.74 -24.87
N CYS A 277 -12.83 17.43 -25.38
CA CYS A 277 -14.16 17.47 -24.78
C CYS A 277 -14.77 16.08 -24.61
N ALA A 278 -14.61 15.18 -25.59
CA ALA A 278 -15.10 13.82 -25.52
C ALA A 278 -14.34 12.93 -24.52
N VAL A 279 -13.09 13.26 -24.19
CA VAL A 279 -12.33 12.61 -23.10
C VAL A 279 -12.79 13.16 -21.75
N GLU A 280 -13.03 14.46 -21.66
CA GLU A 280 -13.50 15.12 -20.44
C GLU A 280 -14.91 14.67 -20.04
N TYR A 281 -15.86 14.72 -20.98
CA TYR A 281 -17.24 14.26 -20.84
C TYR A 281 -17.38 12.86 -21.42
N PHE A 282 -16.51 11.95 -20.97
CA PHE A 282 -16.45 10.61 -21.49
C PHE A 282 -17.80 9.90 -21.40
N GLU A 283 -18.18 9.27 -22.50
CA GLU A 283 -19.32 8.37 -22.59
C GLU A 283 -18.80 6.95 -22.35
N GLY A 284 -19.42 6.22 -21.43
CA GLY A 284 -18.87 5.00 -20.81
C GLY A 284 -18.55 3.88 -21.79
N SER A 285 -19.20 3.79 -22.96
CA SER A 285 -18.80 2.84 -23.99
C SER A 285 -17.56 3.28 -24.76
N GLY A 286 -17.27 4.58 -24.82
CA GLY A 286 -16.23 5.20 -25.63
C GLY A 286 -16.61 5.35 -27.10
N ALA A 287 -17.89 5.18 -27.45
CA ALA A 287 -18.35 5.24 -28.84
C ALA A 287 -18.17 6.64 -29.44
N ILE A 288 -18.49 7.69 -28.66
CA ILE A 288 -18.30 9.08 -29.09
C ILE A 288 -16.83 9.36 -29.42
N LEU A 289 -15.93 8.99 -28.51
CA LEU A 289 -14.50 9.20 -28.69
C LEU A 289 -13.97 8.43 -29.91
N ARG A 290 -14.37 7.17 -30.09
CA ARG A 290 -13.99 6.37 -31.27
C ARG A 290 -14.45 6.99 -32.59
N MET A 291 -15.67 7.53 -32.65
CA MET A 291 -16.17 8.20 -33.86
C MET A 291 -15.33 9.44 -34.19
N LEU A 292 -14.96 10.24 -33.20
CA LEU A 292 -14.14 11.44 -33.43
C LEU A 292 -12.72 11.08 -33.86
N LEU A 293 -12.13 10.03 -33.28
CA LEU A 293 -10.77 9.56 -33.61
C LEU A 293 -10.65 8.93 -35.00
N GLN A 294 -11.76 8.65 -35.70
CA GLN A 294 -11.72 8.27 -37.12
C GLN A 294 -11.26 9.42 -38.01
N HIS A 295 -11.36 10.66 -37.53
CA HIS A 295 -11.04 11.86 -38.29
C HIS A 295 -9.82 12.63 -37.77
N THR A 296 -9.37 12.35 -36.54
CA THR A 296 -8.25 13.05 -35.89
C THR A 296 -7.31 12.04 -35.23
N SER A 297 -6.00 12.27 -35.34
CA SER A 297 -5.01 11.45 -34.63
C SER A 297 -5.07 11.69 -33.12
N PRO A 298 -5.02 10.65 -32.28
CA PRO A 298 -4.99 10.80 -30.82
C PRO A 298 -3.69 11.42 -30.29
N ASN A 299 -2.66 11.49 -31.13
CA ASN A 299 -1.32 11.99 -30.79
C ASN A 299 -1.13 13.48 -31.15
N VAL A 300 -2.18 14.16 -31.60
CA VAL A 300 -2.14 15.62 -31.79
C VAL A 300 -1.88 16.29 -30.45
N LEU A 301 -0.91 17.20 -30.46
CA LEU A 301 -0.48 17.90 -29.26
C LEU A 301 -1.36 19.11 -28.98
N HIS A 302 -1.72 19.27 -27.72
CA HIS A 302 -2.34 20.48 -27.20
C HIS A 302 -1.55 20.91 -25.97
N TYR A 303 -0.77 21.99 -26.09
CA TYR A 303 0.17 22.45 -25.06
C TYR A 303 1.12 21.35 -24.56
N GLY A 304 1.79 20.67 -25.50
CA GLY A 304 2.83 19.70 -25.16
C GLY A 304 2.33 18.33 -24.68
N ARG A 305 1.02 18.12 -24.58
CA ARG A 305 0.41 16.84 -24.17
C ARG A 305 -0.50 16.23 -25.24
N THR A 306 -0.65 14.91 -25.19
CA THR A 306 -1.59 14.12 -26.03
C THR A 306 -2.91 13.85 -25.31
N LEU A 307 -3.90 13.29 -26.01
CA LEU A 307 -5.19 12.91 -25.40
C LEU A 307 -5.05 11.90 -24.25
N ILE A 308 -4.04 11.01 -24.29
CA ILE A 308 -3.78 10.07 -23.20
C ILE A 308 -3.51 10.80 -21.90
N HIS A 309 -2.64 11.83 -21.92
CA HIS A 309 -2.35 12.63 -20.73
C HIS A 309 -3.62 13.28 -20.18
N HIS A 310 -4.51 13.75 -21.07
CA HIS A 310 -5.78 14.31 -20.64
C HIS A 310 -6.71 13.27 -20.00
N ALA A 311 -6.79 12.07 -20.56
CA ALA A 311 -7.59 10.98 -20.01
C ALA A 311 -7.09 10.57 -18.62
N ILE A 312 -5.76 10.59 -18.41
CA ILE A 312 -5.13 10.35 -17.12
C ILE A 312 -5.53 11.45 -16.12
N LEU A 313 -5.49 12.73 -16.50
CA LEU A 313 -5.95 13.82 -15.63
C LEU A 313 -7.42 13.70 -15.24
N CYS A 314 -8.26 13.29 -16.18
CA CYS A 314 -9.66 13.02 -15.92
C CYS A 314 -9.88 11.79 -15.03
N GLY A 315 -8.82 11.03 -14.72
CA GLY A 315 -8.89 9.80 -13.92
C GLY A 315 -9.69 8.70 -14.61
N ASN A 316 -9.76 8.72 -15.94
CA ASN A 316 -10.63 7.84 -16.70
C ASN A 316 -9.84 6.71 -17.36
N ALA A 317 -9.74 5.58 -16.66
CA ALA A 317 -9.06 4.38 -17.14
C ALA A 317 -9.70 3.83 -18.44
N THR A 318 -11.03 3.88 -18.56
CA THR A 318 -11.71 3.41 -19.78
C THR A 318 -11.38 4.28 -20.99
N ALA A 319 -11.24 5.60 -20.81
CA ALA A 319 -10.81 6.49 -21.88
C ALA A 319 -9.37 6.18 -22.32
N VAL A 320 -8.47 5.89 -21.37
CA VAL A 320 -7.09 5.47 -21.68
C VAL A 320 -7.05 4.17 -22.48
N ASP A 321 -7.83 3.16 -22.09
CA ASP A 321 -7.96 1.90 -22.83
C ASP A 321 -8.49 2.12 -24.26
N VAL A 322 -9.50 2.97 -24.42
CA VAL A 322 -10.05 3.31 -25.75
C VAL A 322 -9.02 4.04 -26.61
N LEU A 323 -8.31 5.02 -26.04
CA LEU A 323 -7.27 5.77 -26.74
C LEU A 323 -6.13 4.85 -27.19
N SER A 324 -5.65 3.96 -26.32
CA SER A 324 -4.62 2.99 -26.66
C SER A 324 -5.04 2.09 -27.83
N LYS A 325 -6.27 1.55 -27.79
CA LYS A 325 -6.84 0.75 -28.91
C LYS A 325 -7.00 1.54 -30.21
N CYS A 326 -7.12 2.87 -30.13
CA CYS A 326 -7.19 3.77 -31.28
C CYS A 326 -5.80 4.26 -31.76
N GLY A 327 -4.70 3.70 -31.26
CA GLY A 327 -3.34 4.03 -31.71
C GLY A 327 -2.73 5.25 -31.02
N ALA A 328 -3.22 5.62 -29.84
CA ALA A 328 -2.56 6.62 -29.01
C ALA A 328 -1.23 6.08 -28.47
N ASP A 329 -0.19 6.90 -28.54
CA ASP A 329 1.15 6.57 -28.06
C ASP A 329 1.21 6.70 -26.54
N VAL A 330 1.33 5.56 -25.85
CA VAL A 330 1.42 5.45 -24.39
C VAL A 330 2.80 5.83 -23.85
N GLU A 331 3.79 5.97 -24.72
CA GLU A 331 5.17 6.33 -24.40
C GLU A 331 5.50 7.79 -24.69
N PHE A 332 4.59 8.53 -25.32
CA PHE A 332 4.84 9.92 -25.69
C PHE A 332 5.07 10.77 -24.44
N PRO A 333 6.25 11.41 -24.26
CA PRO A 333 6.48 12.25 -23.09
C PRO A 333 5.81 13.61 -23.24
N VAL A 334 5.47 14.23 -22.11
CA VAL A 334 5.04 15.64 -22.10
C VAL A 334 6.19 16.53 -22.57
N LYS A 335 5.87 17.46 -23.49
CA LYS A 335 6.82 18.45 -24.02
C LYS A 335 6.55 19.82 -23.39
N ALA A 336 7.07 20.04 -22.18
CA ALA A 336 7.06 21.35 -21.53
C ALA A 336 8.30 22.19 -21.92
N THR A 337 8.32 23.48 -21.59
CA THR A 337 9.44 24.40 -21.90
C THR A 337 10.62 24.24 -20.94
N GLY A 338 10.38 23.84 -19.69
CA GLY A 338 11.41 23.21 -18.86
C GLY A 338 11.70 21.82 -19.39
N ASN A 339 12.96 21.37 -19.39
CA ASN A 339 13.37 20.01 -19.79
C ASN A 339 12.80 18.93 -18.84
N THR A 340 11.48 18.89 -18.66
CA THR A 340 10.75 17.94 -17.81
C THR A 340 10.09 16.88 -18.71
N GLU A 341 10.82 15.82 -18.99
CA GLU A 341 10.33 14.62 -19.65
C GLU A 341 9.66 13.69 -18.62
N PHE A 342 8.33 13.64 -18.65
CA PHE A 342 7.57 12.60 -17.96
C PHE A 342 6.53 11.97 -18.89
N ARG A 343 6.36 10.66 -18.73
CA ARG A 343 5.51 9.81 -19.58
C ARG A 343 4.15 9.56 -18.92
N PRO A 344 3.14 9.09 -19.68
CA PRO A 344 1.83 8.70 -19.15
C PRO A 344 1.91 7.82 -17.90
N LEU A 345 2.82 6.84 -17.87
CA LEU A 345 3.01 5.95 -16.72
C LEU A 345 3.45 6.71 -15.46
N HIS A 346 4.42 7.62 -15.59
CA HIS A 346 4.89 8.47 -14.48
C HIS A 346 3.78 9.37 -13.95
N MET A 347 2.96 9.92 -14.85
CA MET A 347 1.83 10.76 -14.49
C MET A 347 0.77 9.98 -13.71
N ALA A 348 0.39 8.80 -14.19
CA ALA A 348 -0.56 7.92 -13.51
C ALA A 348 -0.04 7.46 -12.14
N ALA A 349 1.27 7.17 -12.03
CA ALA A 349 1.95 6.84 -10.78
C ALA A 349 1.94 8.02 -9.79
N ARG A 350 2.18 9.25 -10.27
CA ARG A 350 2.15 10.47 -9.46
C ARG A 350 0.75 10.80 -8.93
N LEU A 351 -0.29 10.47 -9.68
CA LEU A 351 -1.69 10.70 -9.30
C LEU A 351 -2.31 9.52 -8.52
N GLY A 352 -1.59 8.41 -8.35
CA GLY A 352 -2.07 7.24 -7.61
C GLY A 352 -3.18 6.45 -8.31
N MET A 353 -3.22 6.48 -9.65
CA MET A 353 -4.31 5.89 -10.44
C MET A 353 -4.01 4.45 -10.87
N SER A 354 -4.21 3.48 -9.96
CA SER A 354 -3.88 2.07 -10.22
C SER A 354 -4.63 1.46 -11.43
N ALA A 355 -5.90 1.83 -11.64
CA ALA A 355 -6.68 1.38 -12.79
C ALA A 355 -6.11 1.90 -14.12
N VAL A 356 -5.65 3.14 -14.16
CA VAL A 356 -5.00 3.74 -15.33
C VAL A 356 -3.65 3.09 -15.60
N ILE A 357 -2.84 2.88 -14.56
CA ILE A 357 -1.56 2.16 -14.68
C ILE A 357 -1.78 0.78 -15.29
N LYS A 358 -2.82 0.05 -14.86
CA LYS A 358 -3.17 -1.24 -15.44
C LYS A 358 -3.47 -1.14 -16.93
N CYS A 359 -4.26 -0.16 -17.36
CA CYS A 359 -4.53 0.06 -18.79
C CYS A 359 -3.25 0.39 -19.59
N LEU A 360 -2.32 1.16 -19.03
CA LEU A 360 -1.03 1.46 -19.67
C LEU A 360 -0.14 0.22 -19.78
N ILE A 361 -0.12 -0.64 -18.74
CA ILE A 361 0.57 -1.93 -18.76
C ILE A 361 -0.01 -2.83 -19.84
N ASP A 362 -1.34 -2.96 -19.89
CA ASP A 362 -2.04 -3.77 -20.90
C ASP A 362 -1.79 -3.26 -22.33
N ALA A 363 -1.49 -1.96 -22.48
CA ALA A 363 -1.08 -1.32 -23.72
C ALA A 363 0.41 -1.50 -24.07
N GLY A 364 1.22 -2.11 -23.20
CA GLY A 364 2.62 -2.40 -23.44
C GLY A 364 3.59 -1.25 -23.16
N CYS A 365 3.28 -0.37 -22.20
CA CYS A 365 4.20 0.70 -21.80
C CYS A 365 5.51 0.16 -21.17
N ASP A 366 6.60 0.93 -21.27
CA ASP A 366 7.86 0.62 -20.60
C ASP A 366 7.77 0.95 -19.09
N LEU A 367 7.69 -0.12 -18.29
CA LEU A 367 7.59 -0.05 -16.82
C LEU A 367 8.82 0.58 -16.15
N ASN A 368 9.96 0.52 -16.84
CA ASN A 368 11.26 0.94 -16.33
C ASN A 368 11.76 2.23 -16.98
N SER A 369 10.88 2.89 -17.76
CA SER A 369 11.15 4.24 -18.25
C SER A 369 11.43 5.19 -17.08
N LYS A 370 12.24 6.22 -17.37
CA LYS A 370 12.73 7.17 -16.37
C LYS A 370 12.34 8.59 -16.73
N THR A 371 12.04 9.39 -15.72
CA THR A 371 11.96 10.87 -15.84
C THR A 371 13.37 11.48 -15.96
N ASP A 372 13.48 12.81 -16.11
CA ASP A 372 14.80 13.48 -16.13
C ASP A 372 15.54 13.38 -14.79
N SER A 373 14.82 13.26 -13.68
CA SER A 373 15.42 12.95 -12.37
C SER A 373 15.92 11.51 -12.27
N GLY A 374 15.61 10.67 -13.27
CA GLY A 374 15.89 9.24 -13.29
C GLY A 374 14.87 8.40 -12.51
N ASP A 375 13.77 9.01 -12.04
CA ASP A 375 12.78 8.30 -11.24
C ASP A 375 11.94 7.39 -12.13
N THR A 376 11.76 6.13 -11.73
CA THR A 376 10.82 5.20 -12.36
C THR A 376 9.42 5.35 -11.76
N ALA A 377 8.41 4.78 -12.41
CA ALA A 377 7.05 4.75 -11.86
C ALA A 377 6.98 4.14 -10.44
N LEU A 378 7.77 3.09 -10.15
CA LEU A 378 7.88 2.50 -8.81
C LEU A 378 8.41 3.50 -7.78
N MET A 379 9.45 4.27 -8.13
CA MET A 379 10.03 5.30 -7.25
C MET A 379 9.03 6.42 -6.96
N ILE A 380 8.26 6.84 -7.96
CA ILE A 380 7.19 7.84 -7.80
C ILE A 380 6.09 7.29 -6.87
N CYS A 381 5.66 6.03 -7.05
CA CYS A 381 4.69 5.40 -6.15
C CYS A 381 5.21 5.34 -4.71
N ALA A 382 6.49 5.02 -4.50
CA ALA A 382 7.09 5.03 -3.17
C ALA A 382 7.21 6.44 -2.57
N LYS A 383 7.49 7.45 -3.41
CA LYS A 383 7.54 8.85 -2.99
C LYS A 383 6.21 9.32 -2.41
N HIS A 384 5.09 8.90 -3.04
CA HIS A 384 3.74 9.28 -2.65
C HIS A 384 2.98 8.23 -1.82
N LYS A 385 3.63 7.10 -1.46
CA LYS A 385 3.08 6.02 -0.62
C LYS A 385 1.86 5.31 -1.24
N TYR A 386 1.83 5.17 -2.56
CA TYR A 386 0.72 4.51 -3.28
C TYR A 386 0.92 2.99 -3.34
N GLU A 387 0.43 2.28 -2.31
CA GLU A 387 0.53 0.82 -2.15
C GLU A 387 -0.01 0.04 -3.36
N GLU A 388 -1.25 0.34 -3.77
CA GLU A 388 -1.91 -0.40 -4.85
C GLU A 388 -1.25 -0.18 -6.22
N CYS A 389 -0.74 1.03 -6.49
CA CYS A 389 0.00 1.30 -7.72
C CYS A 389 1.32 0.53 -7.75
N LEU A 390 2.03 0.48 -6.62
CA LEU A 390 3.27 -0.28 -6.49
C LEU A 390 3.04 -1.78 -6.69
N LYS A 391 1.96 -2.33 -6.12
CA LYS A 391 1.56 -3.73 -6.35
C LYS A 391 1.28 -4.02 -7.82
N VAL A 392 0.51 -3.15 -8.49
CA VAL A 392 0.17 -3.33 -9.91
C VAL A 392 1.43 -3.32 -10.79
N LEU A 393 2.33 -2.36 -10.57
CA LEU A 393 3.60 -2.27 -11.30
C LEU A 393 4.52 -3.47 -11.02
N GLY A 394 4.69 -3.83 -9.74
CA GLY A 394 5.52 -4.97 -9.36
C GLY A 394 4.99 -6.30 -9.90
N ALA A 395 3.66 -6.50 -9.89
CA ALA A 395 3.02 -7.69 -10.45
C ALA A 395 3.14 -7.77 -11.98
N ALA A 396 3.34 -6.62 -12.65
CA ALA A 396 3.62 -6.55 -14.08
C ALA A 396 5.10 -6.74 -14.44
N GLY A 397 6.00 -6.81 -13.45
CA GLY A 397 7.43 -7.04 -13.66
C GLY A 397 8.26 -5.76 -13.71
N ALA A 398 7.77 -4.65 -13.13
CA ALA A 398 8.60 -3.46 -12.93
C ALA A 398 9.80 -3.77 -12.01
N ASP A 399 10.95 -3.20 -12.34
CA ASP A 399 12.24 -3.54 -11.72
C ASP A 399 12.52 -2.70 -10.46
N PHE A 400 12.68 -3.38 -9.33
CA PHE A 400 12.99 -2.76 -8.04
C PHE A 400 14.48 -2.44 -7.87
N GLY A 401 15.36 -3.00 -8.71
CA GLY A 401 16.82 -2.84 -8.66
C GLY A 401 17.35 -1.60 -9.36
N LEU A 402 16.47 -0.72 -9.86
CA LEU A 402 16.86 0.53 -10.51
C LEU A 402 17.10 1.65 -9.50
N VAL A 403 17.96 2.60 -9.89
CA VAL A 403 18.21 3.85 -9.15
C VAL A 403 18.02 5.06 -10.06
N ASN A 404 17.65 6.19 -9.45
CA ASN A 404 17.55 7.48 -10.10
C ASN A 404 18.93 8.17 -10.24
N VAL A 405 18.97 9.39 -10.78
CA VAL A 405 20.24 10.12 -11.00
C VAL A 405 20.96 10.43 -9.68
N ALA A 406 20.22 10.59 -8.58
CA ALA A 406 20.78 10.79 -7.24
C ALA A 406 21.26 9.48 -6.57
N GLY A 407 21.10 8.32 -7.23
CA GLY A 407 21.43 7.02 -6.67
C GLY A 407 20.40 6.47 -5.68
N HIS A 408 19.21 7.08 -5.60
CA HIS A 408 18.14 6.59 -4.74
C HIS A 408 17.35 5.47 -5.44
N SER A 409 17.07 4.41 -4.69
CA SER A 409 16.22 3.29 -5.10
C SER A 409 14.81 3.46 -4.57
N VAL A 410 13.89 2.59 -5.01
CA VAL A 410 12.52 2.55 -4.46
C VAL A 410 12.51 2.29 -2.95
N SER A 411 13.40 1.45 -2.44
CA SER A 411 13.52 1.14 -1.01
C SER A 411 14.10 2.30 -0.22
N SER A 412 15.12 3.01 -0.75
CA SER A 412 15.70 4.17 -0.07
C SER A 412 14.72 5.35 -0.03
N ILE A 413 13.94 5.57 -1.09
CA ILE A 413 12.89 6.60 -1.15
C ILE A 413 11.77 6.30 -0.15
N ALA A 414 11.32 5.03 -0.06
CA ALA A 414 10.35 4.62 0.94
C ALA A 414 10.87 4.88 2.36
N GLY A 415 12.16 4.62 2.60
CA GLY A 415 12.83 4.92 3.86
C GLY A 415 12.88 6.41 4.21
N SER A 416 13.36 7.25 3.28
CA SER A 416 13.47 8.69 3.50
C SER A 416 12.13 9.37 3.76
N ASN A 417 11.04 8.81 3.22
CA ASN A 417 9.68 9.33 3.41
C ASN A 417 8.93 8.69 4.60
N GLN A 418 9.64 8.01 5.51
CA GLN A 418 9.06 7.34 6.69
C GLN A 418 7.97 6.33 6.32
N TRP A 419 8.18 5.57 5.25
CA TRP A 419 7.23 4.56 4.73
C TRP A 419 7.85 3.17 4.60
N SER A 420 8.93 2.88 5.33
CA SER A 420 9.61 1.57 5.29
C SER A 420 8.67 0.41 5.62
N LEU A 421 7.84 0.53 6.67
CA LEU A 421 6.94 -0.55 7.10
C LEU A 421 5.82 -0.82 6.08
N GLY A 422 5.23 0.25 5.52
CA GLY A 422 4.21 0.14 4.48
C GLY A 422 4.77 -0.46 3.19
N PHE A 423 5.98 -0.03 2.79
CA PHE A 423 6.68 -0.60 1.65
C PHE A 423 6.99 -2.09 1.85
N GLN A 424 7.56 -2.48 3.00
CA GLN A 424 7.84 -3.89 3.34
C GLN A 424 6.57 -4.75 3.26
N ARG A 425 5.47 -4.30 3.87
CA ARG A 425 4.18 -5.00 3.81
C ARG A 425 3.67 -5.13 2.37
N THR A 426 3.77 -4.06 1.58
CA THR A 426 3.31 -4.04 0.19
C THR A 426 4.09 -5.03 -0.66
N VAL A 427 5.41 -5.09 -0.50
CA VAL A 427 6.27 -6.06 -1.20
C VAL A 427 5.99 -7.49 -0.72
N ALA A 428 5.74 -7.69 0.58
CA ALA A 428 5.38 -9.00 1.10
C ALA A 428 4.04 -9.51 0.54
N ASP A 429 3.01 -8.64 0.46
CA ASP A 429 1.74 -8.94 -0.18
C ASP A 429 1.93 -9.29 -1.68
N LEU A 430 2.80 -8.55 -2.37
CA LEU A 430 3.17 -8.83 -3.76
C LEU A 430 3.81 -10.23 -3.90
N ILE A 431 4.77 -10.58 -3.04
CA ILE A 431 5.40 -11.92 -3.03
C ILE A 431 4.34 -13.01 -2.82
N LYS A 432 3.45 -12.83 -1.84
CA LYS A 432 2.37 -13.77 -1.50
C LYS A 432 1.37 -13.99 -2.63
N SER A 433 1.19 -12.99 -3.50
CA SER A 433 0.31 -13.09 -4.68
C SER A 433 0.83 -14.01 -5.80
N GLY A 434 2.06 -14.52 -5.70
CA GLY A 434 2.66 -15.41 -6.72
C GLY A 434 3.48 -14.69 -7.79
N LYS A 435 3.36 -13.37 -7.92
CA LYS A 435 4.13 -12.54 -8.86
C LYS A 435 5.16 -11.72 -8.08
N GLY A 436 6.36 -12.29 -7.88
CA GLY A 436 7.39 -11.68 -7.02
C GLY A 436 8.07 -10.46 -7.66
N PRO A 437 8.65 -9.57 -6.85
CA PRO A 437 9.39 -8.42 -7.36
C PRO A 437 10.64 -8.88 -8.13
N ILE A 438 10.88 -8.22 -9.27
CA ILE A 438 12.07 -8.42 -10.10
C ILE A 438 13.13 -7.39 -9.68
N SER A 439 14.40 -7.79 -9.74
CA SER A 439 15.53 -6.91 -9.49
C SER A 439 16.66 -7.19 -10.47
N SER A 440 17.04 -6.22 -11.31
CA SER A 440 18.25 -6.33 -12.15
C SER A 440 19.53 -6.20 -11.34
N ASN A 441 19.46 -5.59 -10.14
CA ASN A 441 20.61 -5.35 -9.29
C ASN A 441 20.31 -5.73 -7.83
N MET A 442 20.85 -6.88 -7.42
CA MET A 442 20.65 -7.44 -6.08
C MET A 442 21.28 -6.60 -4.97
N SER A 443 22.26 -5.73 -5.29
CA SER A 443 22.85 -4.81 -4.30
C SER A 443 21.92 -3.65 -3.97
N VAL A 444 21.14 -3.21 -4.95
CA VAL A 444 20.13 -2.16 -4.78
C VAL A 444 18.87 -2.71 -4.12
N PHE A 445 18.41 -3.88 -4.57
CA PHE A 445 17.21 -4.50 -4.04
C PHE A 445 17.30 -6.02 -4.06
N CYS A 446 17.35 -6.62 -2.87
CA CYS A 446 17.25 -8.05 -2.68
C CYS A 446 15.93 -8.40 -1.96
N PRO A 447 14.96 -9.05 -2.64
CA PRO A 447 13.70 -9.45 -2.04
C PRO A 447 13.86 -10.32 -0.80
N LEU A 448 14.87 -11.20 -0.79
CA LEU A 448 15.18 -12.09 0.32
C LEU A 448 15.60 -11.32 1.57
N ILE A 449 16.52 -10.35 1.42
CA ILE A 449 16.96 -9.49 2.52
C ILE A 449 15.80 -8.64 3.05
N LEU A 450 14.97 -8.07 2.16
CA LEU A 450 13.81 -7.28 2.59
C LEU A 450 12.79 -8.13 3.38
N ALA A 451 12.50 -9.35 2.91
CA ALA A 451 11.61 -10.26 3.61
C ALA A 451 12.17 -10.65 4.99
N ALA A 452 13.48 -10.91 5.09
CA ALA A 452 14.16 -11.16 6.35
C ALA A 452 14.13 -9.94 7.29
N GLN A 453 14.33 -8.73 6.76
CA GLN A 453 14.25 -7.47 7.51
C GLN A 453 12.86 -7.23 8.10
N SER A 454 11.80 -7.61 7.37
CA SER A 454 10.42 -7.46 7.81
C SER A 454 9.94 -8.58 8.75
N GLY A 455 10.69 -9.69 8.85
CA GLY A 455 10.29 -10.88 9.59
C GLY A 455 9.11 -11.64 8.96
N ASP A 456 8.76 -11.38 7.70
CA ASP A 456 7.63 -12.05 7.03
C ASP A 456 8.01 -13.47 6.61
N THR A 457 7.67 -14.42 7.48
CA THR A 457 7.99 -15.84 7.33
C THR A 457 7.32 -16.47 6.11
N GLU A 458 6.14 -16.01 5.73
CA GLU A 458 5.41 -16.57 4.58
C GLU A 458 6.02 -16.07 3.27
N ALA A 459 6.37 -14.78 3.18
CA ALA A 459 7.13 -14.25 2.05
C ALA A 459 8.49 -14.97 1.90
N LEU A 460 9.20 -15.21 3.00
CA LEU A 460 10.46 -15.98 2.98
C LEU A 460 10.27 -17.40 2.47
N LYS A 461 9.27 -18.15 2.96
CA LYS A 461 8.98 -19.51 2.46
C LYS A 461 8.74 -19.53 0.96
N ILE A 462 7.98 -18.55 0.45
CA ILE A 462 7.69 -18.43 -0.98
C ILE A 462 8.96 -18.14 -1.77
N LEU A 463 9.80 -17.21 -1.33
CA LEU A 463 11.06 -16.87 -2.00
C LEU A 463 12.04 -18.04 -2.01
N ILE A 464 12.22 -18.72 -0.87
CA ILE A 464 13.08 -19.90 -0.74
C ILE A 464 12.55 -21.05 -1.62
N GLY A 465 11.24 -21.30 -1.58
CA GLY A 465 10.59 -22.38 -2.33
C GLY A 465 10.60 -22.19 -3.85
N ARG A 466 10.64 -20.95 -4.35
CA ARG A 466 10.80 -20.66 -5.80
C ARG A 466 12.18 -21.04 -6.33
N GLY A 467 13.19 -21.08 -5.48
CA GLY A 467 14.59 -21.23 -5.88
C GLY A 467 15.14 -20.01 -6.64
N GLY A 468 16.44 -20.01 -6.91
CA GLY A 468 17.12 -18.95 -7.67
C GLY A 468 17.69 -17.79 -6.86
N TYR A 469 17.48 -17.77 -5.53
CA TYR A 469 18.19 -16.86 -4.63
C TYR A 469 19.36 -17.57 -3.97
N ASP A 470 20.51 -16.89 -3.96
CA ASP A 470 21.63 -17.26 -3.10
C ASP A 470 21.33 -16.83 -1.66
N LEU A 471 21.14 -17.81 -0.76
CA LEU A 471 20.85 -17.57 0.65
C LEU A 471 22.01 -16.90 1.38
N ASP A 472 23.23 -17.06 0.84
CA ASP A 472 24.48 -16.57 1.38
C ASP A 472 24.93 -15.25 0.72
N TYR A 473 24.08 -14.68 -0.14
CA TYR A 473 24.30 -13.36 -0.72
C TYR A 473 24.52 -12.32 0.38
N GLN A 474 25.61 -11.57 0.26
CA GLN A 474 25.97 -10.47 1.15
C GLN A 474 25.74 -9.14 0.44
N ASP A 475 24.99 -8.24 1.07
CA ASP A 475 24.78 -6.88 0.57
C ASP A 475 26.07 -6.03 0.60
N ASP A 476 25.97 -4.75 0.22
CA ASP A 476 27.11 -3.83 0.19
C ASP A 476 27.76 -3.61 1.57
N HIS A 477 27.10 -3.98 2.67
CA HIS A 477 27.64 -3.92 4.03
C HIS A 477 28.13 -5.30 4.53
N GLY A 478 27.98 -6.34 3.73
CA GLY A 478 28.34 -7.71 4.08
C GLY A 478 27.22 -8.47 4.80
N PHE A 479 25.99 -7.96 4.86
CA PHE A 479 24.88 -8.60 5.56
C PHE A 479 24.20 -9.66 4.69
N THR A 480 24.05 -10.87 5.23
CA THR A 480 23.18 -11.91 4.66
C THR A 480 21.75 -11.78 5.18
N ALA A 481 20.79 -12.45 4.53
CA ALA A 481 19.42 -12.52 5.01
C ALA A 481 19.34 -13.06 6.46
N ALA A 482 20.17 -14.05 6.81
CA ALA A 482 20.22 -14.61 8.16
C ALA A 482 20.73 -13.59 9.18
N MET A 483 21.77 -12.81 8.84
CA MET A 483 22.26 -11.72 9.69
C MET A 483 21.20 -10.64 9.90
N VAL A 484 20.45 -10.28 8.85
CA VAL A 484 19.40 -9.25 8.93
C VAL A 484 18.22 -9.74 9.78
N ALA A 485 17.81 -11.01 9.66
CA ALA A 485 16.80 -11.58 10.54
C ALA A 485 17.26 -11.58 12.01
N ALA A 486 18.53 -11.92 12.25
CA ALA A 486 19.16 -11.89 13.57
C ALA A 486 19.24 -10.47 14.15
N SER A 487 19.68 -9.49 13.37
CA SER A 487 19.84 -8.10 13.81
C SER A 487 18.52 -7.39 14.09
N ASN A 488 17.40 -7.86 13.52
CA ASN A 488 16.06 -7.35 13.79
C ASN A 488 15.26 -8.20 14.81
N GLY A 489 15.87 -9.26 15.37
CA GLY A 489 15.24 -10.09 16.38
C GLY A 489 14.15 -11.05 15.86
N HIS A 490 14.11 -11.33 14.56
CA HIS A 490 13.13 -12.21 13.92
C HIS A 490 13.55 -13.69 13.92
N ALA A 491 13.38 -14.36 15.06
CA ALA A 491 13.83 -15.74 15.27
C ALA A 491 13.20 -16.77 14.29
N GLU A 492 11.91 -16.62 13.95
CA GLU A 492 11.26 -17.53 12.99
C GLU A 492 11.72 -17.33 11.54
N ALA A 493 11.99 -16.09 11.14
CA ALA A 493 12.60 -15.81 9.83
C ALA A 493 14.01 -16.42 9.75
N PHE A 494 14.77 -16.30 10.84
CA PHE A 494 16.07 -16.94 10.96
C PHE A 494 15.98 -18.47 10.93
N ARG A 495 15.00 -19.08 11.61
CA ARG A 495 14.70 -20.51 11.53
C ARG A 495 14.52 -20.98 10.10
N LEU A 496 13.67 -20.30 9.33
CA LEU A 496 13.43 -20.66 7.93
C LEU A 496 14.71 -20.63 7.09
N LEU A 497 15.53 -19.59 7.25
CA LEU A 497 16.79 -19.43 6.51
C LEU A 497 17.81 -20.51 6.87
N VAL A 498 17.96 -20.83 8.15
CA VAL A 498 18.89 -21.88 8.62
C VAL A 498 18.46 -23.24 8.11
N TYR A 499 17.17 -23.59 8.22
CA TYR A 499 16.65 -24.87 7.70
C TYR A 499 16.68 -24.96 6.17
N ALA A 500 16.71 -23.82 5.48
CA ALA A 500 16.93 -23.76 4.04
C ALA A 500 18.42 -23.88 3.63
N GLY A 501 19.36 -23.81 4.58
CA GLY A 501 20.78 -24.02 4.36
C GLY A 501 21.65 -22.76 4.36
N ALA A 502 21.18 -21.62 4.89
CA ALA A 502 21.99 -20.41 4.99
C ALA A 502 23.19 -20.57 5.94
N ASP A 503 24.36 -20.06 5.54
CA ASP A 503 25.59 -20.10 6.33
C ASP A 503 25.65 -18.97 7.36
N VAL A 504 25.40 -19.34 8.62
CA VAL A 504 25.44 -18.42 9.77
C VAL A 504 26.86 -17.99 10.20
N ARG A 505 27.90 -18.58 9.61
CA ARG A 505 29.32 -18.28 9.92
C ARG A 505 29.88 -17.10 9.15
N LEU A 506 29.19 -16.69 8.09
CA LEU A 506 29.59 -15.51 7.33
C LEU A 506 29.67 -14.32 8.29
N SER A 507 30.57 -13.39 7.97
CA SER A 507 30.75 -12.15 8.72
C SER A 507 30.54 -10.95 7.80
N ASN A 508 29.88 -9.92 8.32
CA ASN A 508 29.75 -8.65 7.61
C ASN A 508 31.09 -7.88 7.59
N LYS A 509 31.12 -6.69 6.98
CA LYS A 509 32.34 -5.87 6.90
C LYS A 509 32.88 -5.40 8.27
N SER A 510 32.06 -5.43 9.31
CA SER A 510 32.43 -5.15 10.70
C SER A 510 32.97 -6.38 11.43
N GLY A 511 32.98 -7.56 10.80
CA GLY A 511 33.35 -8.82 11.44
C GLY A 511 32.23 -9.46 12.27
N GLU A 512 31.00 -8.93 12.20
CA GLU A 512 29.85 -9.46 12.94
C GLU A 512 29.21 -10.62 12.18
N THR A 513 28.90 -11.68 12.88
CA THR A 513 28.16 -12.85 12.38
C THR A 513 26.68 -12.73 12.77
N ALA A 514 25.81 -13.59 12.21
CA ALA A 514 24.42 -13.64 12.66
C ALA A 514 24.32 -13.87 14.19
N ILE A 515 25.30 -14.57 14.75
CA ILE A 515 25.39 -14.89 16.17
C ILE A 515 25.65 -13.65 17.02
N THR A 516 26.66 -12.86 16.66
CA THR A 516 26.99 -11.64 17.41
C THR A 516 25.84 -10.64 17.34
N LEU A 517 25.10 -10.62 16.23
CA LEU A 517 23.95 -9.74 16.03
C LEU A 517 22.74 -10.13 16.89
N TYR A 518 22.35 -11.41 16.96
CA TYR A 518 21.19 -11.78 17.79
C TYR A 518 21.48 -11.70 19.30
N GLN A 519 22.75 -11.79 19.73
CA GLN A 519 23.13 -11.68 21.14
C GLN A 519 22.84 -10.29 21.75
N LEU A 520 22.67 -9.28 20.91
CA LEU A 520 22.29 -7.93 21.34
C LEU A 520 20.80 -7.83 21.73
N HIS A 521 20.00 -8.85 21.42
CA HIS A 521 18.56 -8.85 21.63
C HIS A 521 18.12 -9.60 22.90
N PRO A 522 17.03 -9.17 23.54
CA PRO A 522 16.50 -9.84 24.73
C PRO A 522 15.98 -11.26 24.43
N ASN A 523 15.63 -11.57 23.18
CA ASN A 523 15.10 -12.87 22.76
C ASN A 523 16.16 -13.81 22.16
N HIS A 524 17.45 -13.61 22.47
CA HIS A 524 18.54 -14.48 22.00
C HIS A 524 18.32 -15.97 22.31
N ASP A 525 17.62 -16.30 23.40
CA ASP A 525 17.25 -17.68 23.74
C ASP A 525 16.47 -18.40 22.62
N GLN A 526 15.64 -17.69 21.86
CA GLN A 526 14.88 -18.27 20.74
C GLN A 526 15.80 -18.62 19.57
N PHE A 527 16.77 -17.75 19.25
CA PHE A 527 17.77 -18.03 18.22
C PHE A 527 18.67 -19.21 18.62
N GLU A 528 19.09 -19.27 19.88
CA GLU A 528 19.86 -20.40 20.39
C GLU A 528 19.08 -21.72 20.35
N GLN A 529 17.77 -21.67 20.63
CA GLN A 529 16.88 -22.82 20.50
C GLN A 529 16.80 -23.29 19.04
N VAL A 530 16.63 -22.38 18.09
CA VAL A 530 16.61 -22.69 16.65
C VAL A 530 17.90 -23.39 16.22
N MET A 531 19.05 -22.85 16.63
CA MET A 531 20.36 -23.44 16.31
C MET A 531 20.54 -24.83 16.94
N LEU A 532 20.04 -25.04 18.16
CA LEU A 532 20.08 -26.33 18.84
C LEU A 532 19.18 -27.35 18.14
N GLU A 533 17.92 -27.01 17.88
CA GLU A 533 16.96 -27.87 17.18
C GLU A 533 17.51 -28.29 15.81
N PHE A 534 18.05 -27.33 15.03
CA PHE A 534 18.65 -27.63 13.74
C PHE A 534 19.79 -28.64 13.84
N ALA A 535 20.66 -28.51 14.85
CA ALA A 535 21.78 -29.43 15.07
C ALA A 535 21.32 -30.83 15.52
N LEU A 536 20.24 -30.92 16.31
CA LEU A 536 19.64 -32.19 16.73
C LEU A 536 18.99 -32.92 15.55
N ASP A 537 18.27 -32.19 14.70
CA ASP A 537 17.51 -32.75 13.58
C ASP A 537 18.39 -33.17 12.39
N MET A 538 19.40 -32.37 12.02
CA MET A 538 20.21 -32.59 10.81
C MET A 538 21.45 -33.47 11.01
N GLY A 539 21.87 -33.72 12.25
CA GLY A 539 23.04 -34.54 12.59
C GLY A 539 24.39 -34.02 12.07
N SER A 540 25.48 -34.79 12.26
CA SER A 540 26.86 -34.30 12.07
C SER A 540 27.30 -34.04 10.62
N ARG A 541 26.49 -34.41 9.62
CA ARG A 541 26.87 -34.33 8.19
C ARG A 541 26.62 -32.95 7.57
N ASN A 542 25.58 -32.24 8.02
CA ASN A 542 25.28 -30.87 7.61
C ASN A 542 25.37 -29.86 8.77
N ALA A 543 25.49 -30.32 10.02
CA ALA A 543 25.76 -29.48 11.19
C ALA A 543 27.22 -28.96 11.27
N ALA A 544 27.93 -28.88 10.14
CA ALA A 544 29.33 -28.48 10.04
C ALA A 544 29.59 -26.98 10.37
N GLY A 545 28.66 -26.31 11.06
CA GLY A 545 28.72 -24.90 11.44
C GLY A 545 28.64 -24.72 12.97
N PHE A 546 29.81 -24.58 13.60
CA PHE A 546 30.05 -24.47 15.03
C PHE A 546 29.25 -23.36 15.76
N TYR A 547 28.19 -23.73 16.47
CA TYR A 547 27.71 -22.98 17.66
C TYR A 547 26.75 -23.74 18.57
N ALA A 548 26.17 -24.86 18.14
CA ALA A 548 25.18 -25.60 18.95
C ALA A 548 25.72 -26.04 20.33
N LEU A 549 26.97 -26.51 20.40
CA LEU A 549 27.60 -26.89 21.67
C LEU A 549 27.85 -25.67 22.59
N HIS A 550 28.16 -24.50 22.01
CA HIS A 550 28.28 -23.23 22.73
C HIS A 550 26.92 -22.80 23.32
N CYS A 551 25.85 -22.86 22.52
CA CYS A 551 24.47 -22.58 22.97
C CYS A 551 24.03 -23.52 24.09
N ALA A 552 24.19 -24.84 23.89
CA ALA A 552 23.83 -25.84 24.90
C ALA A 552 24.61 -25.62 26.21
N ALA A 553 25.90 -25.30 26.10
CA ALA A 553 26.75 -25.03 27.26
C ALA A 553 26.37 -23.72 27.98
N ARG A 554 26.05 -22.65 27.25
CA ARG A 554 25.59 -21.37 27.80
C ARG A 554 24.25 -21.50 28.52
N ARG A 555 23.32 -22.28 27.96
CA ARG A 555 21.98 -22.54 28.54
C ARG A 555 22.03 -23.51 29.72
N GLY A 556 23.12 -24.27 29.87
CA GLY A 556 23.22 -25.31 30.89
C GLY A 556 22.41 -26.57 30.54
N ASP A 557 22.07 -26.77 29.26
CA ASP A 557 21.26 -27.89 28.79
C ASP A 557 22.12 -29.17 28.76
N LEU A 558 22.09 -29.89 29.87
CA LEU A 558 22.92 -31.08 30.06
C LEU A 558 22.63 -32.17 29.03
N ASP A 559 21.37 -32.35 28.63
CA ASP A 559 20.98 -33.44 27.73
C ASP A 559 21.34 -33.11 26.27
N ALA A 560 21.19 -31.84 25.86
CA ALA A 560 21.73 -31.35 24.60
C ALA A 560 23.26 -31.52 24.52
N VAL A 561 23.99 -31.13 25.59
CA VAL A 561 25.45 -31.31 25.62
C VAL A 561 25.82 -32.79 25.52
N LYS A 562 25.16 -33.69 26.25
CA LYS A 562 25.40 -35.15 26.13
C LYS A 562 25.18 -35.64 24.70
N PHE A 563 24.10 -35.22 24.06
CA PHE A 563 23.79 -35.64 22.70
C PHE A 563 24.86 -35.16 21.71
N LEU A 564 25.24 -33.89 21.80
CA LEU A 564 26.24 -33.28 20.91
C LEU A 564 27.64 -33.88 21.14
N THR A 565 28.07 -34.10 22.38
CA THR A 565 29.38 -34.72 22.63
C THR A 565 29.45 -36.17 22.13
N ASN A 566 28.33 -36.91 22.21
CA ASN A 566 28.24 -38.27 21.66
C ASN A 566 28.28 -38.33 20.13
N LYS A 567 27.97 -37.22 19.45
CA LYS A 567 28.03 -37.09 17.97
C LYS A 567 29.40 -36.64 17.46
N SER A 568 30.44 -36.73 18.29
CA SER A 568 31.83 -36.40 17.95
C SER A 568 32.08 -34.93 17.60
N PHE A 569 31.27 -34.01 18.13
CA PHE A 569 31.57 -32.58 18.05
C PHE A 569 32.81 -32.25 18.90
N ASP A 570 33.69 -31.41 18.37
CA ASP A 570 34.86 -30.94 19.12
C ASP A 570 34.43 -30.09 20.33
N VAL A 571 34.82 -30.53 21.52
CA VAL A 571 34.50 -29.87 22.80
C VAL A 571 35.38 -28.66 23.10
N ASN A 572 36.48 -28.50 22.36
CA ASN A 572 37.49 -27.45 22.54
C ASN A 572 37.45 -26.36 21.48
N VAL A 573 36.46 -26.40 20.59
CA VAL A 573 36.24 -25.33 19.63
C VAL A 573 36.06 -23.99 20.32
N VAL A 574 36.50 -22.92 19.66
CA VAL A 574 36.31 -21.55 20.10
C VAL A 574 35.32 -20.82 19.21
N ASP A 575 34.56 -19.90 19.79
CA ASP A 575 33.75 -18.94 19.03
C ASP A 575 34.56 -17.72 18.53
N GLY A 576 33.87 -16.76 17.90
CA GLY A 576 34.49 -15.54 17.36
C GLY A 576 35.20 -14.67 18.41
N ASP A 577 34.84 -14.80 19.68
CA ASP A 577 35.48 -14.11 20.80
C ASP A 577 36.53 -14.99 21.51
N GLY A 578 36.78 -16.20 21.00
CA GLY A 578 37.73 -17.15 21.57
C GLY A 578 37.16 -17.95 22.75
N TYR A 579 35.86 -17.95 23.01
CA TYR A 579 35.26 -18.73 24.09
C TYR A 579 35.02 -20.17 23.69
N THR A 580 35.39 -21.12 24.55
CA THR A 580 35.02 -22.53 24.41
C THR A 580 33.66 -22.83 25.05
N PRO A 581 33.00 -23.95 24.72
CA PRO A 581 31.78 -24.37 25.40
C PRO A 581 31.96 -24.45 26.93
N LEU A 582 33.13 -24.92 27.39
CA LEU A 582 33.46 -24.97 28.82
C LEU A 582 33.49 -23.57 29.45
N MET A 583 34.05 -22.57 28.76
CA MET A 583 34.05 -21.19 29.25
C MET A 583 32.65 -20.60 29.37
N LEU A 584 31.77 -20.89 28.41
CA LEU A 584 30.39 -20.41 28.44
C LEU A 584 29.58 -21.08 29.57
N ALA A 585 29.73 -22.40 29.77
CA ALA A 585 29.15 -23.11 30.90
C ALA A 585 29.68 -22.57 32.24
N ALA A 586 30.98 -22.30 32.33
CA ALA A 586 31.61 -21.74 33.52
C ALA A 586 31.09 -20.33 33.83
N ARG A 587 30.94 -19.48 32.81
CA ARG A 587 30.36 -18.14 32.93
C ARG A 587 28.90 -18.19 33.39
N GLY A 588 28.12 -19.13 32.86
CA GLY A 588 26.72 -19.38 33.25
C GLY A 588 26.56 -20.05 34.62
N GLY A 589 27.64 -20.58 35.20
CA GLY A 589 27.63 -21.26 36.50
C GLY A 589 27.15 -22.72 36.44
N HIS A 590 27.09 -23.32 35.25
CA HIS A 590 26.51 -24.64 35.00
C HIS A 590 27.47 -25.80 35.33
N GLY A 591 27.64 -26.09 36.63
CA GLY A 591 28.59 -27.09 37.11
C GLY A 591 28.44 -28.49 36.49
N SER A 592 27.21 -28.98 36.35
CA SER A 592 26.93 -30.28 35.73
C SER A 592 27.40 -30.36 34.26
N VAL A 593 27.24 -29.27 33.51
CA VAL A 593 27.72 -29.18 32.13
C VAL A 593 29.24 -29.08 32.06
N CYS A 594 29.86 -28.27 32.94
CA CYS A 594 31.32 -28.21 33.06
C CYS A 594 31.92 -29.59 33.31
N LYS A 595 31.33 -30.35 34.25
CA LYS A 595 31.76 -31.73 34.54
C LYS A 595 31.69 -32.63 33.32
N LEU A 596 30.58 -32.57 32.59
CA LEU A 596 30.37 -33.37 31.40
C LEU A 596 31.38 -33.03 30.29
N LEU A 597 31.58 -31.74 29.99
CA LEU A 597 32.56 -31.29 29.00
C LEU A 597 33.99 -31.70 29.37
N LEU A 598 34.39 -31.54 30.65
CA LEU A 598 35.70 -31.97 31.15
C LEU A 598 35.89 -33.49 31.03
N SER A 599 34.85 -34.28 31.34
CA SER A 599 34.90 -35.74 31.17
C SER A 599 35.05 -36.19 29.72
N HIS A 600 34.66 -35.34 28.76
CA HIS A 600 34.82 -35.56 27.32
C HIS A 600 36.07 -34.89 26.73
N GLY A 601 37.00 -34.41 27.59
CA GLY A 601 38.30 -33.90 27.15
C GLY A 601 38.38 -32.38 26.93
N ALA A 602 37.47 -31.59 27.51
CA ALA A 602 37.57 -30.13 27.44
C ALA A 602 38.80 -29.59 28.20
N HIS A 603 39.48 -28.61 27.61
CA HIS A 603 40.67 -27.97 28.15
C HIS A 603 40.30 -26.69 28.92
N ALA A 604 40.61 -26.66 30.21
CA ALA A 604 40.29 -25.52 31.09
C ALA A 604 41.34 -24.39 31.05
N ASP A 605 42.48 -24.63 30.40
CA ASP A 605 43.62 -23.72 30.25
C ASP A 605 43.58 -22.87 28.97
N ILE A 606 42.68 -23.18 28.03
CA ILE A 606 42.41 -22.34 26.86
C ILE A 606 42.07 -20.92 27.34
N ARG A 607 42.47 -19.91 26.58
CA ARG A 607 42.26 -18.49 26.89
C ARG A 607 41.44 -17.84 25.79
N SER A 608 40.42 -17.07 26.18
CA SER A 608 39.67 -16.24 25.24
C SER A 608 40.54 -15.11 24.67
N THR A 609 40.02 -14.38 23.68
CA THR A 609 40.66 -13.16 23.15
C THR A 609 40.93 -12.11 24.24
N ARG A 610 40.15 -12.14 25.34
CA ARG A 610 40.32 -11.29 26.53
C ARG A 610 41.28 -11.87 27.58
N GLY A 611 41.94 -13.00 27.29
CA GLY A 611 42.86 -13.69 28.18
C GLY A 611 42.19 -14.45 29.34
N GLU A 612 40.88 -14.64 29.29
CA GLU A 612 40.07 -15.29 30.33
C GLU A 612 40.08 -16.81 30.17
N THR A 613 40.23 -17.53 31.28
CA THR A 613 40.08 -18.99 31.35
C THR A 613 38.70 -19.35 31.91
N ALA A 614 38.27 -20.61 31.73
CA ALA A 614 37.03 -21.12 32.31
C ALA A 614 36.96 -20.88 33.84
N LEU A 615 38.07 -21.09 34.55
CA LEU A 615 38.15 -20.83 35.99
C LEU A 615 37.97 -19.34 36.33
N SER A 616 38.59 -18.44 35.56
CA SER A 616 38.45 -16.99 35.78
C SER A 616 37.02 -16.49 35.56
N LEU A 617 36.29 -17.11 34.63
CA LEU A 617 34.88 -16.80 34.36
C LEU A 617 33.96 -17.34 35.44
N ALA A 618 34.21 -18.56 35.93
CA ALA A 618 33.45 -19.14 37.05
C ALA A 618 33.56 -18.28 38.33
N ARG A 619 34.76 -17.76 38.63
CA ARG A 619 35.02 -16.87 39.78
C ARG A 619 34.29 -15.54 39.73
N LYS A 620 34.01 -15.01 38.53
CA LYS A 620 33.25 -13.77 38.37
C LYS A 620 31.79 -13.95 38.78
N ASN A 621 31.27 -15.17 38.75
CA ASN A 621 29.92 -15.51 39.14
C ASN A 621 29.90 -16.00 40.60
N LYS A 622 29.70 -15.07 41.54
CA LYS A 622 29.73 -15.37 42.99
C LYS A 622 28.65 -16.42 43.30
N GLN A 623 29.07 -17.58 43.83
CA GLN A 623 28.25 -18.77 44.17
C GLN A 623 27.88 -19.70 42.99
N SER A 624 28.85 -20.08 42.14
CA SER A 624 28.61 -21.11 41.12
C SER A 624 29.21 -22.48 41.48
N GLU A 625 28.44 -23.55 41.28
CA GLU A 625 28.92 -24.95 41.34
C GLU A 625 30.05 -25.19 40.31
N ALA A 626 30.07 -24.40 39.22
CA ALA A 626 31.06 -24.48 38.17
C ALA A 626 32.50 -24.24 38.65
N GLU A 627 32.76 -23.31 39.57
CA GLU A 627 34.11 -23.10 40.10
C GLU A 627 34.61 -24.34 40.82
N GLU A 628 33.78 -24.89 41.71
CA GLU A 628 34.12 -26.08 42.50
C GLU A 628 34.36 -27.30 41.60
N VAL A 629 33.51 -27.51 40.59
CA VAL A 629 33.67 -28.61 39.63
C VAL A 629 34.94 -28.47 38.79
N ILE A 630 35.24 -27.26 38.29
CA ILE A 630 36.44 -27.02 37.48
C ILE A 630 37.69 -27.23 38.34
N LEU A 631 37.71 -26.72 39.58
CA LEU A 631 38.81 -26.94 40.51
C LEU A 631 38.97 -28.41 40.90
N ASP A 632 37.87 -29.14 41.11
CA ASP A 632 37.87 -30.56 41.44
C ASP A 632 38.51 -31.39 40.32
N GLU A 633 38.10 -31.17 39.07
CA GLU A 633 38.63 -31.92 37.93
C GLU A 633 40.07 -31.50 37.58
N LEU A 634 40.44 -30.22 37.72
CA LEU A 634 41.83 -29.77 37.58
C LEU A 634 42.74 -30.42 38.65
N ALA A 635 42.31 -30.41 39.90
CA ALA A 635 43.02 -31.04 41.01
C ALA A 635 43.14 -32.56 40.85
N ARG A 636 42.08 -33.20 40.35
CA ARG A 636 42.07 -34.62 40.00
C ARG A 636 43.05 -34.93 38.89
N GLY A 637 43.02 -34.16 37.80
CA GLY A 637 43.96 -34.27 36.68
C GLY A 637 45.41 -34.16 37.16
N LEU A 638 45.73 -33.12 37.92
CA LEU A 638 47.06 -32.89 38.50
C LEU A 638 47.55 -34.08 39.34
N THR A 639 46.72 -34.54 40.26
CA THR A 639 47.11 -35.60 41.19
C THR A 639 47.26 -36.95 40.51
N LEU A 640 46.47 -37.27 39.49
CA LEU A 640 46.55 -38.55 38.76
C LEU A 640 47.71 -38.61 37.75
N HIS A 641 47.97 -37.52 37.01
CA HIS A 641 49.12 -37.41 36.11
C HIS A 641 50.42 -37.40 36.91
N GLY A 642 50.42 -36.70 38.05
CA GLY A 642 51.56 -36.54 38.93
C GLY A 642 52.48 -35.40 38.52
N ALA A 643 53.25 -34.90 39.48
CA ALA A 643 54.27 -33.88 39.23
C ALA A 643 55.51 -34.08 40.10
N HIS A 644 56.57 -33.35 39.76
CA HIS A 644 57.77 -33.30 40.58
C HIS A 644 57.55 -32.34 41.76
N VAL A 645 57.76 -32.84 42.97
CA VAL A 645 57.68 -32.09 44.22
C VAL A 645 58.93 -32.32 45.07
N LYS A 646 59.28 -31.35 45.92
CA LYS A 646 60.36 -31.51 46.90
C LYS A 646 59.81 -32.14 48.17
N LYS A 647 60.32 -33.30 48.54
CA LYS A 647 59.93 -34.00 49.76
C LYS A 647 60.90 -33.68 50.90
N HIS A 648 60.38 -33.24 52.04
CA HIS A 648 61.19 -33.10 53.25
C HIS A 648 61.37 -34.43 53.99
N THR A 649 62.52 -34.58 54.62
CA THR A 649 62.86 -35.78 55.39
C THR A 649 63.05 -35.46 56.87
N ARG A 650 62.89 -36.49 57.72
CA ARG A 650 63.11 -36.40 59.18
C ARG A 650 62.33 -35.25 59.83
N GLY A 651 61.07 -35.03 59.43
CA GLY A 651 60.20 -33.98 59.98
C GLY A 651 60.73 -32.55 59.77
N GLY A 652 61.50 -32.31 58.70
CA GLY A 652 62.06 -31.00 58.35
C GLY A 652 63.55 -30.82 58.67
N LYS A 653 64.16 -31.72 59.45
CA LYS A 653 65.60 -31.62 59.79
C LYS A 653 66.52 -31.88 58.61
N GLY A 654 66.14 -32.77 57.69
CA GLY A 654 66.93 -33.10 56.50
C GLY A 654 66.74 -32.11 55.35
N SER A 655 67.62 -32.20 54.35
CA SER A 655 67.48 -31.43 53.11
C SER A 655 66.32 -31.97 52.27
N PRO A 656 65.48 -31.10 51.67
CA PRO A 656 64.45 -31.52 50.73
C PRO A 656 65.09 -32.12 49.49
N HIS A 657 64.42 -33.10 48.88
CA HIS A 657 64.89 -33.71 47.63
C HIS A 657 63.72 -34.04 46.70
N GLY A 658 63.97 -33.97 45.39
CA GLY A 658 62.95 -34.18 44.36
C GLY A 658 62.36 -35.59 44.37
N LYS A 659 61.04 -35.65 44.23
CA LYS A 659 60.25 -36.87 44.03
C LYS A 659 59.09 -36.59 43.08
N GLU A 660 58.81 -37.56 42.22
CA GLU A 660 57.55 -37.62 41.49
C GLU A 660 56.44 -38.03 42.47
N LEU A 661 55.39 -37.23 42.58
CA LEU A 661 54.24 -37.50 43.43
C LEU A 661 53.02 -37.73 42.54
N ARG A 662 52.26 -38.80 42.77
CA ARG A 662 51.03 -39.10 42.04
C ARG A 662 50.05 -39.94 42.84
N MET A 663 48.77 -39.76 42.60
CA MET A 663 47.69 -40.62 43.07
C MET A 663 47.51 -41.81 42.12
N ILE A 664 47.19 -42.96 42.69
CA ILE A 664 46.82 -44.17 41.96
C ILE A 664 45.30 -44.24 41.94
N GLY A 665 44.68 -43.80 40.84
CA GLY A 665 43.27 -43.43 40.77
C GLY A 665 42.26 -44.50 41.21
N SER A 666 42.53 -45.79 41.01
CA SER A 666 41.63 -46.88 41.41
C SER A 666 41.75 -47.32 42.87
N MET A 667 42.80 -46.89 43.59
CA MET A 667 43.07 -47.35 44.95
C MET A 667 43.17 -46.21 45.97
N GLY A 668 43.00 -44.96 45.53
CA GLY A 668 43.17 -43.73 46.34
C GLY A 668 44.46 -43.69 47.18
N MET A 669 45.51 -44.36 46.72
CA MET A 669 46.82 -44.36 47.34
C MET A 669 47.72 -43.31 46.70
N LEU A 670 48.48 -42.61 47.54
CA LEU A 670 49.50 -41.67 47.10
C LEU A 670 50.85 -42.38 46.97
N ARG A 671 51.51 -42.20 45.83
CA ARG A 671 52.86 -42.73 45.57
C ARG A 671 53.85 -41.58 45.44
N TRP A 672 54.97 -41.67 46.16
CA TRP A 672 56.14 -40.82 45.89
C TRP A 672 57.34 -41.63 45.36
N GLY A 673 57.77 -41.32 44.15
CA GLY A 673 58.84 -41.98 43.40
C GLY A 673 58.40 -43.25 42.66
N LYS A 674 59.37 -43.92 42.03
CA LYS A 674 59.11 -45.00 41.05
C LYS A 674 58.71 -46.37 41.63
N SER A 675 58.75 -46.56 42.96
CA SER A 675 58.55 -47.87 43.59
C SER A 675 57.15 -48.00 44.21
N SER A 676 56.46 -49.10 43.92
CA SER A 676 55.17 -49.48 44.52
C SER A 676 55.24 -49.68 46.04
N ARG A 677 56.42 -49.96 46.60
CA ARG A 677 56.66 -50.05 48.06
C ARG A 677 56.48 -48.71 48.80
N ARG A 678 56.30 -47.61 48.05
CA ARG A 678 56.13 -46.24 48.58
C ARG A 678 54.70 -45.72 48.40
N ASN A 679 53.76 -46.62 48.09
CA ASN A 679 52.34 -46.30 48.14
C ASN A 679 51.94 -46.11 49.61
N VAL A 680 51.22 -45.03 49.90
CA VAL A 680 50.66 -44.79 51.22
C VAL A 680 49.20 -44.38 51.11
N VAL A 681 48.44 -44.77 52.12
CA VAL A 681 47.09 -44.26 52.32
C VAL A 681 47.18 -42.96 53.12
N CYS A 682 46.64 -41.90 52.54
CA CYS A 682 46.52 -40.60 53.17
C CYS A 682 45.30 -40.60 54.08
N ARG A 683 45.49 -40.26 55.36
CA ARG A 683 44.39 -40.04 56.30
C ARG A 683 43.94 -38.58 56.26
N ASP A 684 44.92 -37.67 56.25
CA ASP A 684 44.65 -36.24 56.22
C ASP A 684 45.70 -35.50 55.38
N VAL A 685 45.32 -34.37 54.83
CA VAL A 685 46.17 -33.53 53.98
C VAL A 685 45.75 -32.07 54.12
N GLU A 686 46.72 -31.20 54.35
CA GLU A 686 46.48 -29.78 54.63
C GLU A 686 47.55 -28.93 53.95
N VAL A 687 47.16 -27.71 53.56
CA VAL A 687 48.11 -26.70 53.07
C VAL A 687 48.95 -26.19 54.24
N GLY A 688 50.24 -25.97 54.01
CA GLY A 688 51.18 -25.41 54.98
C GLY A 688 51.95 -26.44 55.83
N SER A 689 52.76 -25.91 56.74
CA SER A 689 53.56 -26.71 57.68
C SER A 689 52.76 -27.15 58.90
N SER A 690 53.28 -28.13 59.65
CA SER A 690 52.85 -28.32 61.03
C SER A 690 53.70 -27.50 62.00
N PRO A 691 53.20 -27.24 63.22
CA PRO A 691 53.96 -26.55 64.25
C PRO A 691 55.32 -27.19 64.54
N ARG A 692 55.41 -28.53 64.46
CA ARG A 692 56.67 -29.28 64.66
C ARG A 692 57.64 -29.08 63.50
N PHE A 693 57.16 -29.07 62.27
CA PHE A 693 57.98 -28.81 61.09
C PHE A 693 58.52 -27.38 61.09
N MET A 694 57.66 -26.41 61.39
CA MET A 694 58.02 -24.99 61.47
C MET A 694 59.16 -24.75 62.47
N LYS A 695 59.08 -25.34 63.68
CA LYS A 695 60.18 -25.30 64.66
C LYS A 695 61.49 -25.87 64.13
N ASN A 696 61.45 -26.95 63.35
CA ASN A 696 62.65 -27.57 62.76
C ASN A 696 63.25 -26.76 61.59
N ARG A 697 62.46 -25.92 60.93
CA ARG A 697 62.89 -25.07 59.79
C ARG A 697 63.12 -23.61 60.16
N LEU A 698 62.84 -23.19 61.41
CA LEU A 698 62.94 -21.80 61.85
C LEU A 698 64.29 -21.14 61.51
N LYS A 699 65.40 -21.88 61.70
CA LYS A 699 66.77 -21.41 61.40
C LYS A 699 67.11 -21.38 59.90
N LYS A 700 66.34 -22.05 59.05
CA LYS A 700 66.57 -22.17 57.60
C LYS A 700 65.67 -21.24 56.77
N GLY A 701 64.69 -20.58 57.39
CA GLY A 701 63.85 -19.54 56.74
C GLY A 701 62.76 -20.05 55.80
N ASP A 702 62.67 -21.36 55.54
CA ASP A 702 61.76 -21.98 54.57
C ASP A 702 60.63 -22.81 55.21
N GLY A 703 60.34 -22.55 56.50
CA GLY A 703 59.28 -23.26 57.23
C GLY A 703 57.84 -22.92 56.81
N SER A 704 57.67 -21.91 55.95
CA SER A 704 56.39 -21.40 55.45
C SER A 704 56.50 -21.01 53.97
N GLU A 705 57.27 -21.75 53.18
CA GLU A 705 57.41 -21.49 51.75
C GLU A 705 56.06 -21.67 51.01
N PRO A 706 55.73 -20.78 50.06
CA PRO A 706 54.52 -20.92 49.25
C PRO A 706 54.61 -22.20 48.42
N GLY A 707 53.55 -23.01 48.43
CA GLY A 707 53.55 -24.36 47.81
C GLY A 707 53.82 -25.51 48.78
N LEU A 708 54.06 -25.23 50.07
CA LEU A 708 54.19 -26.26 51.10
C LEU A 708 52.82 -26.87 51.44
N PHE A 709 52.74 -28.20 51.48
CA PHE A 709 51.59 -28.94 52.01
C PHE A 709 52.04 -30.17 52.80
N ARG A 710 51.23 -30.58 53.77
CA ARG A 710 51.51 -31.72 54.65
C ARG A 710 50.52 -32.85 54.43
N ILE A 711 51.00 -34.07 54.62
CA ILE A 711 50.23 -35.29 54.49
C ILE A 711 50.43 -36.12 55.75
N VAL A 712 49.32 -36.57 56.35
CA VAL A 712 49.29 -37.50 57.46
C VAL A 712 48.84 -38.86 56.93
N THR A 713 49.72 -39.85 57.02
CA THR A 713 49.38 -41.22 56.61
C THR A 713 48.53 -41.93 57.67
N VAL A 714 47.83 -43.01 57.30
CA VAL A 714 47.09 -43.87 58.25
C VAL A 714 47.95 -44.43 59.39
N LYS A 715 49.27 -44.47 59.25
CA LYS A 715 50.22 -44.86 60.30
C LYS A 715 50.69 -43.69 61.19
N ASN A 716 49.96 -42.57 61.23
CA ASN A 716 50.33 -41.34 61.98
C ASN A 716 51.68 -40.73 61.57
N LYS A 717 52.21 -41.07 60.38
CA LYS A 717 53.45 -40.45 59.87
C LYS A 717 53.10 -39.21 59.08
N GLU A 718 53.73 -38.11 59.48
CA GLU A 718 53.63 -36.81 58.84
C GLU A 718 54.76 -36.60 57.82
N VAL A 719 54.40 -36.13 56.63
CA VAL A 719 55.33 -35.87 55.53
C VAL A 719 54.99 -34.54 54.88
N HIS A 720 55.99 -33.69 54.67
CA HIS A 720 55.84 -32.39 54.01
C HIS A 720 56.40 -32.42 52.59
N PHE A 721 55.66 -31.80 51.68
CA PHE A 721 56.01 -31.63 50.28
C PHE A 721 55.90 -30.18 49.88
N VAL A 722 56.73 -29.76 48.93
CA VAL A 722 56.69 -28.42 48.33
C VAL A 722 56.52 -28.61 46.83
N CYS A 723 55.44 -28.06 46.28
CA CYS A 723 55.22 -27.98 44.84
C CYS A 723 55.66 -26.62 44.27
N GLU A 724 56.05 -26.63 43.01
CA GLU A 724 56.23 -25.40 42.23
C GLU A 724 54.86 -24.82 41.86
N GLY A 725 54.70 -23.50 41.86
CA GLY A 725 53.41 -22.83 41.60
C GLY A 725 52.74 -22.17 42.82
N GLY A 726 53.40 -22.18 43.99
CA GLY A 726 52.95 -21.41 45.16
C GLY A 726 51.72 -21.99 45.87
N SER A 727 51.05 -21.17 46.69
CA SER A 727 49.97 -21.61 47.58
C SER A 727 48.75 -22.16 46.83
N GLU A 728 48.37 -21.57 45.69
CA GLU A 728 47.26 -22.06 44.86
C GLU A 728 47.51 -23.49 44.36
N MET A 729 48.76 -23.80 44.01
CA MET A 729 49.12 -25.15 43.58
C MET A 729 49.11 -26.16 44.74
N ALA A 730 49.50 -25.73 45.95
CA ALA A 730 49.38 -26.57 47.15
C ALA A 730 47.91 -26.84 47.49
N GLU A 731 47.03 -25.85 47.33
CA GLU A 731 45.58 -26.01 47.49
C GLU A 731 45.01 -27.04 46.51
N LEU A 732 45.39 -26.98 45.23
CA LEU A 732 45.01 -27.97 44.22
C LEU A 732 45.50 -29.38 44.57
N TRP A 733 46.76 -29.53 45.03
CA TRP A 733 47.29 -30.82 45.49
C TRP A 733 46.49 -31.38 46.66
N VAL A 734 46.21 -30.57 47.68
CA VAL A 734 45.44 -30.95 48.86
C VAL A 734 44.02 -31.33 48.47
N ARG A 735 43.37 -30.52 47.63
CA ARG A 735 42.01 -30.74 47.10
C ARG A 735 41.94 -32.06 46.34
N GLY A 736 42.84 -32.29 45.39
CA GLY A 736 42.88 -33.51 44.56
C GLY A 736 43.13 -34.78 45.37
N ILE A 737 44.05 -34.73 46.34
CA ILE A 737 44.31 -35.88 47.22
C ILE A 737 43.07 -36.20 48.06
N LYS A 738 42.39 -35.19 48.63
CA LYS A 738 41.13 -35.40 49.38
C LYS A 738 40.04 -36.01 48.50
N LEU A 739 39.87 -35.48 47.29
CA LEU A 739 38.86 -35.96 46.34
C LEU A 739 39.07 -37.42 45.98
N VAL A 740 40.25 -37.77 45.45
CA VAL A 740 40.54 -39.13 45.01
C VAL A 740 40.52 -40.12 46.18
N THR A 741 40.96 -39.71 47.38
CA THR A 741 40.87 -40.56 48.58
C THR A 741 39.41 -40.78 48.99
N LYS A 742 38.56 -39.73 48.96
CA LYS A 742 37.13 -39.83 49.29
C LYS A 742 36.37 -40.69 48.28
N GLU A 743 36.70 -40.60 46.98
CA GLU A 743 36.13 -41.46 45.95
C GLU A 743 36.49 -42.93 46.19
N ALA A 744 37.75 -43.23 46.47
CA ALA A 744 38.19 -44.59 46.74
C ALA A 744 37.55 -45.20 48.01
N MET A 745 37.30 -44.40 49.04
CA MET A 745 36.56 -44.81 50.24
C MET A 745 35.09 -45.16 49.92
N LYS A 746 34.44 -44.40 49.02
CA LYS A 746 33.05 -44.68 48.59
C LYS A 746 32.93 -45.97 47.78
N ILE A 747 33.98 -46.36 47.05
CA ILE A 747 34.03 -47.58 46.22
C ILE A 747 34.49 -48.79 47.05
N GLY A 748 34.86 -48.61 48.33
CA GLY A 748 35.29 -49.68 49.23
C GLY A 748 36.73 -50.15 49.00
N CYS A 749 37.59 -49.33 48.38
CA CYS A 749 38.95 -49.69 48.01
C CYS A 749 40.00 -49.45 49.11
N ILE A 750 39.65 -48.78 50.21
CA ILE A 750 40.55 -48.37 51.31
C ILE A 750 39.86 -48.50 52.66
#